data_AF-A0A524I208-F1
#
_entry.id   AF-A0A524I208-F1
#
_cell.length_a   1.000
_cell.length_b   1.000
_cell.length_c   1.000
_cell.angle_alpha   90.00
_cell.angle_beta   90.00
_cell.angle_gamma   90.00
#
_symmetry.space_group_name_H-M   'P 1'
#
loop_
_entity.id
_entity.type
_entity.pdbx_description
1 polymer ?
#
loop_
_entity_poly.entity_id
_entity_poly.type
_entity_poly.pdbx_seq_one_letter_code
_entity_poly.pdbx_strand_id
1 'polypeptide(L)'
;MSRSRSRRIMTILSTAGLLAAMTAAATAESLDKFVCSAGLAPAVSPVVTRGQFNGYTNFWQSVYWKWFQYGNLFLVSQTDVERSIAQNKIDIAEELGIPGLSLAEGFLEAWLKGPAAELEDPDAAALEKALDRGDVLVWAKAASPLGKRLLGKLSGPPAMRDALGSHQKNARDYQDVLAFHLASGERRLFAVVADRAEGRLRFKELLGELRSVIRRYDLHRGWFGTGTLLHSVTCHPGHPLEVIGQGLGQGNDWFTFSGYMDFLMQSELAGWLGKVGLDLAVDVGTGKATHSLGTVAYGLGNYDGLKIQDMPTEEEWIRFVKERGGHVFRPVFAAECDKYAYDGVIGIDGNKKQVDTGDEPFILQTGLIKDEAPSSMVLFAAKGRRLTRQEMWKAILDRRAVGILPQGRMMGPALFRNALQMLLLDRVYLENLFADRIQLDASWEGYELRVRLANLGDSPLAGTLEVRPAPELAVEVRLNDVTLTPGTERTFSFAVRPSAAAMAKANPVLVEMRWKGGRKRTLAVLDLPPAVSVHKLLFGQAPEVVYPVSIHNFTAKQGYPVEVKVYAKDNPATPIFETSQPGAARTGEHQELEFRLPLESGSYAVKVAALGASNETQLGVGQAAGKVTVSAVDINADGINEYRLENDKVRVTLLAIGARVIEYIVKEKNDNVLFKLWPEKESTDKRPFRERGFYPYGGFEDFLGQASIETHRVYDAEVIKDGGTSASVRMAADYYGNRLEKTFTLDGDSPLLEVRFALEFRNPELNMLGPQPILALGEKHWTEDVFVVPAKSGRREVRMRPEEYFGEVFFLKEGWNAGRDTVEDVSFVGAFPVSEPEFLHMWMNHPSNGESQHYYAEFQPWVPIFQKTVRYFSYYLWGAAGPWEKGLEELRRRNLITSR
;
A
#
# COMPACT_ATOMS: atom_id res chain seq x y z
N MET A 1 69.95 -62.62 -4.92
CA MET A 1 70.45 -64.02 -4.79
C MET A 1 69.80 -64.62 -3.54
N SER A 2 69.44 -65.89 -3.40
CA SER A 2 69.35 -67.00 -4.35
C SER A 2 68.21 -67.94 -3.97
N ARG A 3 67.39 -68.27 -4.97
CA ARG A 3 66.68 -69.53 -5.20
C ARG A 3 66.91 -70.72 -4.24
N SER A 4 65.77 -71.27 -3.78
CA SER A 4 65.33 -72.68 -3.98
C SER A 4 65.85 -73.76 -2.99
N ARG A 5 65.28 -74.98 -2.89
CA ARG A 5 64.24 -75.72 -3.68
C ARG A 5 63.79 -77.00 -2.93
N SER A 6 62.52 -77.43 -3.09
CA SER A 6 62.08 -78.86 -3.17
C SER A 6 62.29 -79.76 -1.92
N ARG A 7 61.48 -80.77 -1.52
CA ARG A 7 60.67 -81.85 -2.14
C ARG A 7 59.65 -82.37 -1.07
N ARG A 8 58.68 -83.29 -1.26
CA ARG A 8 57.80 -83.79 -2.35
C ARG A 8 56.92 -84.92 -1.74
N ILE A 9 55.60 -84.98 -2.03
CA ILE A 9 54.82 -86.23 -2.40
C ILE A 9 54.65 -87.31 -1.29
N MET A 10 53.56 -88.09 -1.09
CA MET A 10 52.24 -88.33 -1.73
C MET A 10 51.27 -88.95 -0.69
N THR A 11 49.95 -88.97 -0.99
CA THR A 11 48.99 -90.10 -0.90
C THR A 11 47.56 -89.52 -0.74
N ILE A 12 46.46 -90.01 -1.32
CA ILE A 12 46.04 -90.54 -2.64
C ILE A 12 44.54 -90.91 -2.45
N LEU A 13 43.65 -90.46 -3.36
CA LEU A 13 42.22 -90.86 -3.55
C LEU A 13 41.25 -90.78 -2.33
N SER A 14 39.93 -90.55 -2.44
CA SER A 14 38.99 -90.19 -3.53
C SER A 14 37.75 -89.50 -2.88
N THR A 15 36.67 -89.03 -3.54
CA THR A 15 36.10 -89.30 -4.88
C THR A 15 35.28 -88.10 -5.41
N ALA A 16 34.92 -88.17 -6.70
CA ALA A 16 33.95 -87.42 -7.50
C ALA A 16 32.85 -86.54 -6.86
N GLY A 17 32.55 -85.41 -7.53
CA GLY A 17 31.15 -85.01 -7.80
C GLY A 17 30.72 -83.56 -7.53
N LEU A 18 31.14 -82.58 -8.35
CA LEU A 18 30.28 -81.77 -9.24
C LEU A 18 31.04 -80.58 -9.85
N LEU A 19 30.99 -80.45 -11.18
CA LEU A 19 31.19 -79.17 -11.87
C LEU A 19 29.82 -78.47 -12.02
N ALA A 20 29.64 -77.30 -11.42
CA ALA A 20 28.73 -76.25 -11.87
C ALA A 20 28.99 -74.93 -11.11
N ALA A 21 28.64 -73.79 -11.71
CA ALA A 21 28.61 -72.46 -11.08
C ALA A 21 29.96 -71.83 -10.66
N MET A 22 30.88 -71.65 -11.61
CA MET A 22 31.84 -70.53 -11.58
C MET A 22 31.49 -69.43 -12.60
N THR A 23 30.31 -68.83 -12.42
CA THR A 23 29.93 -67.50 -12.95
C THR A 23 28.75 -66.96 -12.13
N ALA A 24 28.72 -65.64 -11.90
CA ALA A 24 27.66 -64.89 -11.20
C ALA A 24 27.57 -65.02 -9.66
N ALA A 25 28.57 -64.48 -8.95
CA ALA A 25 28.44 -64.06 -7.55
C ALA A 25 29.32 -62.82 -7.26
N ALA A 26 29.07 -61.70 -7.97
CA ALA A 26 29.85 -60.46 -7.83
C ALA A 26 29.02 -59.17 -7.98
N THR A 27 27.77 -59.16 -7.48
CA THR A 27 26.90 -57.97 -7.40
C THR A 27 25.94 -58.04 -6.20
N ALA A 28 26.46 -57.99 -4.97
CA ALA A 28 25.63 -58.06 -3.75
C ALA A 28 26.13 -57.21 -2.56
N GLU A 29 27.04 -56.24 -2.77
CA GLU A 29 27.72 -55.52 -1.66
C GLU A 29 27.72 -53.97 -1.83
N SER A 30 26.67 -53.45 -2.47
CA SER A 30 26.62 -52.05 -2.95
C SER A 30 25.45 -51.19 -2.45
N LEU A 31 24.40 -51.75 -1.84
CA LEU A 31 23.19 -51.00 -1.46
C LEU A 31 23.25 -50.44 -0.03
N ASP A 32 23.82 -51.17 0.93
CA ASP A 32 23.85 -50.76 2.36
C ASP A 32 24.66 -49.48 2.64
N LYS A 33 25.44 -49.02 1.66
CA LYS A 33 26.22 -47.78 1.71
C LYS A 33 25.40 -46.54 1.30
N PHE A 34 24.13 -46.71 0.92
CA PHE A 34 23.22 -45.65 0.50
C PHE A 34 22.19 -45.37 1.60
N VAL A 35 22.29 -44.21 2.25
CA VAL A 35 21.36 -43.76 3.29
C VAL A 35 20.41 -42.69 2.75
N CYS A 36 19.17 -42.67 3.28
CA CYS A 36 18.22 -41.61 3.00
C CYS A 36 18.60 -40.38 3.85
N SER A 37 19.29 -39.41 3.24
CA SER A 37 19.86 -38.26 3.95
C SER A 37 18.83 -37.23 4.44
N ALA A 38 17.57 -37.37 4.03
CA ALA A 38 16.43 -36.65 4.57
C ALA A 38 15.34 -37.68 4.92
N GLY A 39 14.76 -37.58 6.12
CA GLY A 39 13.51 -38.29 6.41
C GLY A 39 12.37 -37.70 5.57
N LEU A 40 11.29 -38.47 5.37
CA LEU A 40 10.04 -38.00 4.75
C LEU A 40 9.23 -37.06 5.69
N ALA A 41 9.92 -36.24 6.48
CA ALA A 41 9.36 -35.32 7.47
C ALA A 41 10.07 -33.95 7.38
N PRO A 42 9.35 -32.82 7.42
CA PRO A 42 9.95 -31.50 7.26
C PRO A 42 10.63 -31.05 8.57
N ALA A 43 11.95 -31.17 8.64
CA ALA A 43 12.76 -30.69 9.76
C ALA A 43 13.32 -29.27 9.58
N VAL A 44 12.73 -28.44 8.70
CA VAL A 44 13.12 -27.04 8.52
C VAL A 44 11.88 -26.15 8.42
N SER A 45 11.74 -25.26 9.41
CA SER A 45 10.62 -24.33 9.56
C SER A 45 10.33 -23.49 8.31
N PRO A 46 9.07 -23.04 8.12
CA PRO A 46 8.75 -22.02 7.12
C PRO A 46 9.53 -20.72 7.40
N VAL A 47 9.82 -19.96 6.36
CA VAL A 47 10.34 -18.60 6.50
C VAL A 47 9.22 -17.72 7.05
N VAL A 48 9.49 -16.89 8.04
CA VAL A 48 8.50 -16.01 8.66
C VAL A 48 8.91 -14.56 8.44
N THR A 49 8.03 -13.80 7.81
CA THR A 49 8.14 -12.35 7.69
C THR A 49 7.11 -11.72 8.64
N ARG A 50 7.53 -10.76 9.47
CA ARG A 50 6.65 -10.02 10.38
C ARG A 50 6.30 -8.69 9.73
N GLY A 51 5.03 -8.32 9.75
CA GLY A 51 4.54 -7.03 9.27
C GLY A 51 3.73 -6.31 10.33
N GLN A 52 3.69 -4.97 10.23
CA GLN A 52 2.86 -4.12 11.05
C GLN A 52 2.41 -2.88 10.26
N PHE A 53 1.26 -2.34 10.64
CA PHE A 53 0.74 -1.07 10.18
C PHE A 53 0.14 -0.33 11.38
N ASN A 54 0.52 0.93 11.58
CA ASN A 54 0.05 1.78 12.67
C ASN A 54 -0.24 3.16 12.10
N GLY A 55 -1.49 3.42 11.72
CA GLY A 55 -1.83 4.59 10.93
C GLY A 55 -3.31 4.67 10.54
N TYR A 56 -3.61 5.47 9.53
CA TYR A 56 -4.96 5.71 9.03
C TYR A 56 -5.24 4.99 7.71
N THR A 57 -6.46 4.47 7.53
CA THR A 57 -6.97 4.06 6.20
C THR A 57 -8.30 4.75 5.91
N ASN A 58 -9.30 4.37 6.70
CA ASN A 58 -10.66 4.91 6.78
C ASN A 58 -11.11 5.04 8.25
N PHE A 59 -10.22 4.67 9.17
CA PHE A 59 -10.22 4.90 10.60
C PHE A 59 -8.78 4.65 11.09
N TRP A 60 -8.44 5.14 12.29
CA TRP A 60 -7.16 4.87 12.93
C TRP A 60 -7.07 3.41 13.39
N GLN A 61 -6.05 2.68 12.95
CA GLN A 61 -5.89 1.26 13.28
C GLN A 61 -4.43 0.83 13.44
N SER A 62 -4.25 -0.21 14.26
CA SER A 62 -3.00 -0.94 14.46
C SER A 62 -3.20 -2.40 14.08
N VAL A 63 -2.45 -2.89 13.10
CA VAL A 63 -2.53 -4.28 12.60
C VAL A 63 -1.14 -4.89 12.62
N TYR A 64 -1.04 -6.12 13.10
CA TYR A 64 0.22 -6.87 13.22
C TYR A 64 0.01 -8.28 12.65
N TRP A 65 0.91 -8.75 11.79
CA TRP A 65 0.75 -10.03 11.09
C TRP A 65 2.07 -10.79 10.91
N LYS A 66 1.94 -12.08 10.63
CA LYS A 66 3.03 -12.97 10.24
C LYS A 66 2.69 -13.63 8.91
N TRP A 67 3.54 -13.44 7.90
CA TRP A 67 3.49 -14.21 6.67
C TRP A 67 4.43 -15.41 6.78
N PHE A 68 3.86 -16.60 6.62
CA PHE A 68 4.58 -17.87 6.56
C PHE A 68 4.80 -18.24 5.09
N GLN A 69 6.06 -18.45 4.71
CA GLN A 69 6.52 -18.71 3.35
C GLN A 69 7.16 -20.10 3.25
N TYR A 70 6.86 -20.81 2.16
CA TYR A 70 7.46 -22.10 1.81
C TYR A 70 7.72 -22.16 0.30
N GLY A 71 8.99 -22.03 -0.10
CA GLY A 71 9.41 -22.01 -1.50
C GLY A 71 8.94 -20.77 -2.29
N ASN A 72 8.62 -19.68 -1.60
CA ASN A 72 7.97 -18.45 -2.13
C ASN A 72 6.71 -18.60 -3.02
N LEU A 73 6.13 -19.81 -3.11
CA LEU A 73 4.86 -20.06 -3.80
C LEU A 73 3.71 -20.40 -2.86
N PHE A 74 4.00 -20.97 -1.69
CA PHE A 74 3.02 -21.12 -0.62
C PHE A 74 3.20 -19.98 0.37
N LEU A 75 2.17 -19.11 0.48
CA LEU A 75 2.08 -18.05 1.47
C LEU A 75 0.75 -18.14 2.23
N VAL A 76 0.81 -17.93 3.54
CA VAL A 76 -0.34 -17.79 4.44
C VAL A 76 -0.06 -16.64 5.41
N SER A 77 -1.06 -15.80 5.66
CA SER A 77 -1.02 -14.83 6.75
C SER A 77 -1.73 -15.38 7.98
N GLN A 78 -1.23 -15.04 9.16
CA GLN A 78 -1.82 -15.40 10.44
C GLN A 78 -1.88 -14.17 11.35
N THR A 79 -3.10 -13.78 11.74
CA THR A 79 -3.37 -12.93 12.90
C THR A 79 -3.01 -13.70 14.18
N ASP A 80 -2.62 -13.05 15.27
CA ASP A 80 -2.19 -13.73 16.50
C ASP A 80 -3.40 -14.25 17.33
N VAL A 81 -4.06 -15.29 16.79
CA VAL A 81 -5.33 -15.86 17.27
C VAL A 81 -5.27 -16.30 18.74
N GLU A 82 -4.18 -16.89 19.19
CA GLU A 82 -4.04 -17.30 20.60
C GLU A 82 -4.12 -16.11 21.55
N ARG A 83 -3.49 -14.97 21.21
CA ARG A 83 -3.54 -13.76 22.03
C ARG A 83 -4.87 -13.04 21.93
N SER A 84 -5.51 -13.00 20.75
CA SER A 84 -6.86 -12.45 20.61
C SER A 84 -7.91 -13.27 21.37
N ILE A 85 -7.80 -14.61 21.38
CA ILE A 85 -8.66 -15.48 22.19
C ILE A 85 -8.37 -15.31 23.68
N ALA A 86 -7.10 -15.18 24.08
CA ALA A 86 -6.73 -14.94 25.48
C ALA A 86 -7.26 -13.58 25.98
N GLN A 87 -7.11 -12.51 25.19
CA GLN A 87 -7.65 -11.19 25.52
C GLN A 87 -9.18 -11.23 25.62
N ASN A 88 -9.86 -11.78 24.62
CA ASN A 88 -11.32 -11.90 24.62
C ASN A 88 -11.85 -12.70 25.84
N LYS A 89 -11.14 -13.74 26.28
CA LYS A 89 -11.47 -14.47 27.53
C LYS A 89 -11.27 -13.64 28.80
N ILE A 90 -10.30 -12.72 28.82
CA ILE A 90 -10.08 -11.78 29.93
C ILE A 90 -11.16 -10.69 29.93
N ASP A 91 -11.51 -10.17 28.75
CA ASP A 91 -12.55 -9.16 28.58
C ASP A 91 -13.92 -9.71 29.00
N ILE A 92 -14.24 -10.96 28.61
CA ILE A 92 -15.45 -11.67 29.08
C ILE A 92 -15.43 -11.90 30.60
N ALA A 93 -14.28 -12.18 31.20
CA ALA A 93 -14.16 -12.32 32.66
C ALA A 93 -14.45 -11.00 33.40
N GLU A 94 -14.02 -9.87 32.84
CA GLU A 94 -14.34 -8.54 33.34
C GLU A 94 -15.82 -8.18 33.13
N GLU A 95 -16.39 -8.48 31.95
CA GLU A 95 -17.81 -8.26 31.62
C GLU A 95 -18.76 -9.10 32.51
N LEU A 96 -18.33 -10.31 32.92
CA LEU A 96 -19.02 -11.14 33.91
C LEU A 96 -18.86 -10.65 35.37
N GLY A 97 -18.15 -9.53 35.59
CA GLY A 97 -17.95 -8.93 36.91
C GLY A 97 -16.87 -9.59 37.78
N ILE A 98 -16.01 -10.44 37.19
CA ILE A 98 -14.93 -11.16 37.89
C ILE A 98 -13.59 -10.96 37.15
N PRO A 99 -13.07 -9.71 37.07
CA PRO A 99 -11.83 -9.41 36.36
C PRO A 99 -10.66 -10.23 36.94
N GLY A 100 -9.96 -10.95 36.06
CA GLY A 100 -8.86 -11.86 36.41
C GLY A 100 -9.21 -13.35 36.43
N LEU A 101 -10.47 -13.74 36.17
CA LEU A 101 -10.84 -15.15 35.98
C LEU A 101 -10.12 -15.75 34.76
N SER A 102 -9.56 -16.95 34.91
CA SER A 102 -9.02 -17.76 33.81
C SER A 102 -9.41 -19.22 34.00
N LEU A 103 -9.96 -19.82 32.94
CA LEU A 103 -10.51 -21.17 32.93
C LEU A 103 -9.75 -22.06 31.93
N ALA A 104 -9.35 -23.25 32.37
CA ALA A 104 -8.86 -24.27 31.46
C ALA A 104 -10.02 -24.85 30.63
N GLU A 105 -9.80 -25.07 29.33
CA GLU A 105 -10.84 -25.60 28.44
C GLU A 105 -11.23 -27.03 28.87
N GLY A 106 -12.54 -27.29 28.92
CA GLY A 106 -13.13 -28.53 29.45
C GLY A 106 -13.51 -28.50 30.95
N PHE A 107 -13.02 -27.55 31.74
CA PHE A 107 -13.30 -27.48 33.19
C PHE A 107 -14.80 -27.43 33.53
N LEU A 108 -15.54 -26.52 32.90
CA LEU A 108 -16.99 -26.35 33.13
C LEU A 108 -17.80 -27.56 32.63
N GLU A 109 -17.37 -28.20 31.53
CA GLU A 109 -18.05 -29.37 30.98
C GLU A 109 -17.92 -30.60 31.90
N ALA A 110 -16.76 -30.77 32.53
CA ALA A 110 -16.53 -31.82 33.52
C ALA A 110 -17.32 -31.54 34.81
N TRP A 111 -17.25 -30.30 35.34
CA TRP A 111 -17.94 -29.88 36.56
C TRP A 111 -19.46 -30.08 36.48
N LEU A 112 -20.08 -29.77 35.33
CA LEU A 112 -21.54 -29.81 35.15
C LEU A 112 -22.13 -31.23 35.04
N LYS A 113 -21.32 -32.30 35.00
CA LYS A 113 -21.80 -33.68 34.80
C LYS A 113 -21.99 -34.50 36.07
N GLY A 114 -21.40 -34.11 37.20
CA GLY A 114 -21.62 -34.76 38.50
C GLY A 114 -20.41 -34.75 39.43
N PRO A 115 -20.57 -35.13 40.72
CA PRO A 115 -19.47 -35.19 41.69
C PRO A 115 -18.66 -36.49 41.55
N ALA A 116 -17.32 -36.37 41.64
CA ALA A 116 -16.36 -37.48 41.53
C ALA A 116 -15.46 -37.60 42.78
N ALA A 117 -14.84 -38.76 42.99
CA ALA A 117 -13.92 -39.05 44.11
C ALA A 117 -12.47 -39.34 43.63
N GLU A 118 -11.46 -39.03 44.44
CA GLU A 118 -10.03 -39.18 44.07
C GLU A 118 -9.35 -40.42 44.67
N LEU A 119 -8.44 -41.05 43.91
CA LEU A 119 -7.56 -42.16 44.32
C LEU A 119 -6.13 -42.01 43.71
N GLU A 120 -5.11 -42.58 44.37
CA GLU A 120 -3.71 -42.48 43.95
C GLU A 120 -3.03 -43.87 43.94
N ASP A 121 -2.34 -44.22 42.84
CA ASP A 121 -1.69 -45.52 42.57
C ASP A 121 -2.52 -46.80 42.99
N PRO A 122 -3.83 -46.92 42.64
CA PRO A 122 -4.64 -48.11 42.96
C PRO A 122 -4.26 -49.32 42.09
N ASP A 123 -4.45 -50.53 42.63
CA ASP A 123 -4.43 -51.76 41.82
C ASP A 123 -5.75 -51.96 41.05
N ALA A 124 -5.76 -52.93 40.12
CA ALA A 124 -6.90 -53.18 39.25
C ALA A 124 -8.19 -53.57 40.02
N ALA A 125 -8.07 -54.25 41.16
CA ALA A 125 -9.22 -54.66 41.97
C ALA A 125 -9.75 -53.52 42.86
N ALA A 126 -8.88 -52.59 43.26
CA ALA A 126 -9.27 -51.37 43.97
C ALA A 126 -10.00 -50.37 43.05
N LEU A 127 -9.59 -50.27 41.78
CA LEU A 127 -10.20 -49.37 40.81
C LEU A 127 -11.63 -49.81 40.41
N GLU A 128 -11.83 -51.10 40.09
CA GLU A 128 -13.16 -51.63 39.74
C GLU A 128 -14.20 -51.39 40.86
N LYS A 129 -13.78 -51.54 42.12
CA LYS A 129 -14.66 -51.41 43.28
C LYS A 129 -15.05 -49.97 43.63
N ALA A 130 -14.31 -48.98 43.11
CA ALA A 130 -14.62 -47.57 43.27
C ALA A 130 -15.56 -47.06 42.16
N LEU A 131 -15.37 -47.56 40.93
CA LEU A 131 -16.23 -47.28 39.78
C LEU A 131 -17.68 -47.77 39.97
N ASP A 132 -17.89 -48.81 40.77
CA ASP A 132 -19.22 -49.32 41.19
C ASP A 132 -20.09 -48.29 41.96
N ARG A 133 -19.57 -47.09 42.29
CA ARG A 133 -20.28 -46.08 43.10
C ARG A 133 -20.30 -44.65 42.55
N GLY A 134 -19.68 -44.39 41.39
CA GLY A 134 -19.62 -43.07 40.77
C GLY A 134 -18.29 -42.79 40.06
N ASP A 135 -18.12 -41.56 39.59
CA ASP A 135 -16.91 -41.15 38.85
C ASP A 135 -15.68 -41.05 39.77
N VAL A 136 -14.51 -41.50 39.27
CA VAL A 136 -13.26 -41.60 40.04
C VAL A 136 -12.05 -41.11 39.25
N LEU A 137 -11.18 -40.31 39.88
CA LEU A 137 -9.93 -39.77 39.32
C LEU A 137 -8.70 -40.54 39.85
N VAL A 138 -7.72 -40.84 38.98
CA VAL A 138 -6.56 -41.71 39.28
C VAL A 138 -5.24 -41.20 38.69
N TRP A 139 -4.14 -41.34 39.45
CA TRP A 139 -2.77 -41.02 39.06
C TRP A 139 -1.89 -42.27 38.92
N ALA A 140 -1.02 -42.36 37.88
CA ALA A 140 -0.12 -43.49 37.64
C ALA A 140 1.17 -43.14 36.84
N LYS A 141 2.26 -43.90 37.04
CA LYS A 141 3.63 -43.54 36.56
C LYS A 141 4.10 -44.21 35.26
N ALA A 142 4.79 -43.43 34.41
CA ALA A 142 5.31 -43.84 33.09
C ALA A 142 6.38 -44.95 33.07
N ALA A 143 6.93 -45.34 34.23
CA ALA A 143 7.95 -46.39 34.32
C ALA A 143 7.40 -47.83 34.26
N SER A 144 6.08 -47.99 34.17
CA SER A 144 5.37 -49.28 34.23
C SER A 144 5.73 -50.23 33.07
N PRO A 145 5.55 -51.56 33.25
CA PRO A 145 5.78 -52.54 32.17
C PRO A 145 4.94 -52.32 30.92
N LEU A 146 3.80 -51.62 31.02
CA LEU A 146 2.94 -51.28 29.88
C LEU A 146 3.42 -50.01 29.16
N GLY A 147 3.79 -48.96 29.91
CA GLY A 147 4.34 -47.72 29.34
C GLY A 147 5.65 -47.94 28.56
N LYS A 148 6.53 -48.81 29.08
CA LYS A 148 7.77 -49.20 28.39
C LYS A 148 7.55 -50.05 27.13
N ARG A 149 6.38 -50.66 26.95
CA ARG A 149 6.09 -51.59 25.83
C ARG A 149 5.54 -50.88 24.59
N LEU A 150 5.00 -49.66 24.74
CA LEU A 150 4.44 -48.86 23.65
C LEU A 150 5.45 -47.90 23.00
N LEU A 151 6.42 -47.38 23.75
CA LEU A 151 7.44 -46.43 23.23
C LEU A 151 8.57 -47.08 22.42
N GLY A 152 8.66 -48.40 22.35
CA GLY A 152 9.90 -49.11 21.99
C GLY A 152 10.04 -49.64 20.56
N LYS A 153 9.14 -49.35 19.61
CA LYS A 153 9.09 -50.11 18.33
C LYS A 153 8.91 -49.35 17.00
N LEU A 154 9.02 -48.02 16.96
CA LEU A 154 9.01 -47.30 15.68
C LEU A 154 10.02 -46.14 15.62
N SER A 155 11.09 -46.32 14.84
CA SER A 155 11.59 -45.24 13.97
C SER A 155 10.65 -45.24 12.76
N GLY A 156 9.56 -44.48 12.86
CA GLY A 156 8.31 -44.83 12.20
C GLY A 156 8.24 -44.68 10.66
N PRO A 157 7.11 -45.10 10.06
CA PRO A 157 6.67 -44.57 8.77
C PRO A 157 6.59 -43.03 8.84
N PRO A 158 6.43 -42.32 7.71
CA PRO A 158 6.36 -40.86 7.72
C PRO A 158 5.18 -40.41 8.60
N ALA A 159 5.46 -39.92 9.81
CA ALA A 159 4.44 -39.73 10.85
C ALA A 159 3.31 -38.78 10.41
N MET A 160 3.63 -37.85 9.52
CA MET A 160 2.68 -36.91 8.91
C MET A 160 1.67 -37.59 7.97
N ARG A 161 2.02 -38.73 7.35
CA ARG A 161 1.21 -39.40 6.32
C ARG A 161 -0.06 -40.02 6.89
N ASP A 162 -0.01 -40.56 8.11
CA ASP A 162 -1.18 -41.15 8.78
C ASP A 162 -1.90 -40.18 9.72
N ALA A 163 -1.21 -39.16 10.24
CA ALA A 163 -1.80 -38.12 11.07
C ALA A 163 -2.83 -37.22 10.35
N LEU A 164 -2.73 -37.04 9.02
CA LEU A 164 -3.52 -36.05 8.28
C LEU A 164 -4.99 -36.43 7.98
N GLY A 165 -5.42 -37.68 8.20
CA GLY A 165 -6.82 -38.11 7.98
C GLY A 165 -7.38 -37.86 6.56
N SER A 166 -6.53 -37.66 5.56
CA SER A 166 -6.93 -37.12 4.24
C SER A 166 -7.96 -37.99 3.52
N HIS A 167 -9.05 -37.36 3.08
CA HIS A 167 -10.12 -37.99 2.29
C HIS A 167 -9.62 -38.65 1.00
N GLN A 168 -8.48 -38.21 0.46
CA GLN A 168 -7.87 -38.79 -0.74
C GLN A 168 -7.50 -40.27 -0.55
N LYS A 169 -7.18 -40.70 0.67
CA LYS A 169 -6.93 -42.13 0.98
C LYS A 169 -8.16 -43.03 0.79
N ASN A 170 -9.36 -42.45 0.86
CA ASN A 170 -10.63 -43.14 0.68
C ASN A 170 -11.12 -43.10 -0.77
N ALA A 171 -10.39 -42.47 -1.69
CA ALA A 171 -10.73 -42.45 -3.11
C ALA A 171 -10.56 -43.86 -3.71
N ARG A 172 -11.54 -44.30 -4.50
CA ARG A 172 -11.60 -45.66 -5.08
C ARG A 172 -10.40 -46.00 -5.97
N ASP A 173 -9.74 -44.98 -6.49
CA ASP A 173 -8.61 -45.00 -7.41
C ASP A 173 -7.29 -44.55 -6.76
N TYR A 174 -7.27 -44.30 -5.44
CA TYR A 174 -6.05 -43.95 -4.69
C TYR A 174 -4.94 -45.00 -4.86
N GLN A 175 -3.71 -44.51 -5.08
CA GLN A 175 -2.53 -45.33 -5.31
C GLN A 175 -1.31 -44.65 -4.69
N ASP A 176 -0.47 -45.45 -4.05
CA ASP A 176 0.80 -44.97 -3.49
C ASP A 176 1.84 -44.77 -4.60
N VAL A 177 2.43 -43.57 -4.64
CA VAL A 177 3.60 -43.25 -5.44
C VAL A 177 4.62 -42.54 -4.54
N LEU A 178 5.71 -43.22 -4.23
CA LEU A 178 6.79 -42.74 -3.37
C LEU A 178 8.02 -42.45 -4.24
N ALA A 179 8.41 -41.19 -4.33
CA ALA A 179 9.67 -40.77 -4.96
C ALA A 179 10.65 -40.31 -3.89
N PHE A 180 11.86 -40.85 -3.90
CA PHE A 180 12.93 -40.49 -2.96
C PHE A 180 14.31 -40.69 -3.61
N HIS A 181 15.36 -40.26 -2.90
CA HIS A 181 16.72 -40.59 -3.28
C HIS A 181 17.56 -40.98 -2.07
N LEU A 182 18.54 -41.84 -2.31
CA LEU A 182 19.53 -42.26 -1.32
C LEU A 182 20.91 -41.73 -1.76
N ALA A 183 21.78 -41.43 -0.79
CA ALA A 183 23.11 -40.89 -1.04
C ALA A 183 24.21 -41.77 -0.42
N SER A 184 25.35 -41.86 -1.11
CA SER A 184 26.56 -42.57 -0.69
C SER A 184 27.78 -41.73 -1.09
N GLY A 185 28.13 -40.77 -0.23
CA GLY A 185 28.98 -39.63 -0.61
C GLY A 185 28.35 -38.83 -1.75
N GLU A 186 29.14 -38.49 -2.77
CA GLU A 186 28.68 -37.77 -3.98
C GLU A 186 27.72 -38.59 -4.87
N ARG A 187 27.61 -39.91 -4.68
CA ARG A 187 26.76 -40.77 -5.52
C ARG A 187 25.32 -40.76 -5.02
N ARG A 188 24.36 -40.48 -5.90
CA ARG A 188 22.92 -40.51 -5.60
C ARG A 188 22.20 -41.59 -6.41
N LEU A 189 21.29 -42.31 -5.75
CA LEU A 189 20.36 -43.28 -6.33
C LEU A 189 18.94 -42.72 -6.19
N PHE A 190 18.23 -42.53 -7.30
CA PHE A 190 16.85 -42.06 -7.30
C PHE A 190 15.90 -43.25 -7.46
N ALA A 191 14.87 -43.34 -6.62
CA ALA A 191 13.90 -44.42 -6.60
C ALA A 191 12.47 -43.86 -6.70
N VAL A 192 11.64 -44.53 -7.51
CA VAL A 192 10.20 -44.28 -7.59
C VAL A 192 9.49 -45.62 -7.42
N VAL A 193 8.77 -45.76 -6.31
CA VAL A 193 8.07 -46.98 -5.89
C VAL A 193 6.57 -46.72 -5.92
N ALA A 194 5.84 -47.54 -6.66
CA ALA A 194 4.38 -47.52 -6.75
C ALA A 194 3.91 -48.88 -7.23
N ASP A 195 2.71 -49.32 -6.86
CA ASP A 195 2.24 -50.67 -7.19
C ASP A 195 1.90 -50.80 -8.69
N ARG A 196 1.09 -49.87 -9.23
CA ARG A 196 0.65 -49.91 -10.64
C ARG A 196 1.60 -49.16 -11.57
N ALA A 197 1.68 -49.62 -12.81
CA ALA A 197 2.54 -49.03 -13.84
C ALA A 197 2.10 -47.61 -14.24
N GLU A 198 0.80 -47.32 -14.22
CA GLU A 198 0.20 -46.05 -14.61
C GLU A 198 0.78 -44.86 -13.81
N GLY A 199 0.81 -44.96 -12.47
CA GLY A 199 1.41 -43.93 -11.62
C GLY A 199 2.89 -43.68 -11.90
N ARG A 200 3.66 -44.74 -12.19
CA ARG A 200 5.10 -44.65 -12.55
C ARG A 200 5.30 -44.00 -13.92
N LEU A 201 4.46 -44.34 -14.90
CA LEU A 201 4.49 -43.74 -16.24
C LEU A 201 4.11 -42.25 -16.19
N ARG A 202 3.02 -41.91 -15.48
CA ARG A 202 2.58 -40.52 -15.33
C ARG A 202 3.61 -39.65 -14.62
N PHE A 203 4.25 -40.17 -13.57
CA PHE A 203 5.34 -39.45 -12.89
C PHE A 203 6.57 -39.26 -13.81
N LYS A 204 6.90 -40.25 -14.64
CA LYS A 204 7.97 -40.14 -15.64
C LYS A 204 7.68 -39.08 -16.71
N GLU A 205 6.42 -38.96 -17.16
CA GLU A 205 5.98 -37.89 -18.06
C GLU A 205 6.16 -36.51 -17.42
N LEU A 206 5.66 -36.31 -16.19
CA LEU A 206 5.78 -35.06 -15.45
C LEU A 206 7.24 -34.64 -15.23
N LEU A 207 8.15 -35.58 -14.96
CA LEU A 207 9.60 -35.32 -14.89
C LEU A 207 10.18 -34.92 -16.26
N GLY A 208 9.68 -35.49 -17.35
CA GLY A 208 10.06 -35.13 -18.72
C GLY A 208 9.59 -33.72 -19.11
N GLU A 209 8.32 -33.40 -18.81
CA GLU A 209 7.72 -32.08 -18.98
C GLU A 209 8.48 -31.01 -18.18
N LEU A 210 8.69 -31.24 -16.88
CA LEU A 210 9.46 -30.34 -16.00
C LEU A 210 10.87 -30.08 -16.55
N ARG A 211 11.60 -31.13 -16.94
CA ARG A 211 12.94 -31.00 -17.54
C ARG A 211 12.90 -30.22 -18.85
N SER A 212 11.85 -30.37 -19.65
CA SER A 212 11.64 -29.64 -20.89
C SER A 212 11.31 -28.16 -20.64
N VAL A 213 10.55 -27.84 -19.60
CA VAL A 213 10.23 -26.46 -19.20
C VAL A 213 11.49 -25.75 -18.69
N ILE A 214 12.18 -26.29 -17.69
CA ILE A 214 13.35 -25.64 -17.04
C ILE A 214 14.54 -25.43 -18.00
N ARG A 215 14.65 -26.26 -19.04
CA ARG A 215 15.64 -26.08 -20.12
C ARG A 215 15.29 -24.96 -21.11
N ARG A 216 13.99 -24.74 -21.38
CA ARG A 216 13.51 -23.79 -22.40
C ARG A 216 13.15 -22.43 -21.83
N TYR A 217 12.89 -22.33 -20.53
CA TYR A 217 12.39 -21.13 -19.90
C TYR A 217 13.14 -20.77 -18.62
N ASP A 218 13.17 -19.47 -18.33
CA ASP A 218 13.44 -18.90 -17.02
C ASP A 218 12.11 -18.52 -16.35
N LEU A 219 12.07 -18.65 -15.02
CA LEU A 219 10.87 -18.48 -14.21
C LEU A 219 10.97 -17.15 -13.47
N HIS A 220 10.00 -16.26 -13.72
CA HIS A 220 10.00 -14.88 -13.22
C HIS A 220 8.75 -14.64 -12.36
N ARG A 221 8.94 -14.42 -11.05
CA ARG A 221 7.83 -14.14 -10.11
C ARG A 221 7.55 -12.64 -10.08
N GLY A 222 6.28 -12.26 -9.99
CA GLY A 222 5.88 -10.87 -9.85
C GLY A 222 4.51 -10.68 -9.26
N TRP A 223 4.20 -9.42 -8.97
CA TRP A 223 2.88 -8.96 -8.55
C TRP A 223 2.23 -8.20 -9.69
N PHE A 224 0.98 -8.54 -10.02
CA PHE A 224 0.27 -7.98 -11.15
C PHE A 224 -0.91 -7.16 -10.64
N GLY A 225 -1.06 -5.91 -11.06
CA GLY A 225 -2.14 -5.04 -10.60
C GLY A 225 -2.12 -4.85 -9.08
N THR A 226 -0.95 -4.56 -8.51
CA THR A 226 -0.83 -4.15 -7.12
C THR A 226 -1.28 -2.69 -6.98
N GLY A 227 -1.95 -2.31 -5.90
CA GLY A 227 -2.34 -0.90 -5.67
C GLY A 227 -1.42 -0.20 -4.69
N THR A 228 -1.16 1.10 -4.90
CA THR A 228 -0.46 1.97 -3.95
C THR A 228 -1.29 3.17 -3.49
N LEU A 229 -2.17 3.69 -4.35
CA LEU A 229 -3.00 4.88 -4.07
C LEU A 229 -2.18 6.17 -3.82
N LEU A 230 -0.92 6.22 -4.30
CA LEU A 230 0.00 7.34 -4.05
C LEU A 230 -0.59 8.69 -4.49
N HIS A 231 -1.27 8.73 -5.63
CA HIS A 231 -1.92 9.93 -6.17
C HIS A 231 -3.41 9.96 -5.82
N SER A 232 -3.80 9.44 -4.66
CA SER A 232 -5.18 9.40 -4.20
C SER A 232 -5.33 10.02 -2.83
N VAL A 233 -6.49 10.67 -2.61
CA VAL A 233 -6.96 11.04 -1.28
C VAL A 233 -7.40 9.82 -0.44
N THR A 234 -7.53 8.63 -1.03
CA THR A 234 -7.80 7.38 -0.30
C THR A 234 -6.50 6.78 0.24
N CYS A 235 -6.36 6.70 1.56
CA CYS A 235 -5.13 6.26 2.24
C CYS A 235 -4.89 4.74 2.14
N HIS A 236 -3.69 4.35 1.67
CA HIS A 236 -3.15 2.99 1.80
C HIS A 236 -1.65 3.04 2.12
N PRO A 237 -1.13 2.18 3.02
CA PRO A 237 0.29 2.17 3.36
C PRO A 237 1.23 1.71 2.24
N GLY A 238 2.34 2.44 2.09
CA GLY A 238 3.54 2.00 1.37
C GLY A 238 3.74 2.72 0.05
N HIS A 239 4.88 3.39 -0.09
CA HIS A 239 5.29 4.01 -1.35
C HIS A 239 5.56 2.90 -2.40
N PRO A 240 5.27 3.10 -3.70
CA PRO A 240 5.48 2.09 -4.75
C PRO A 240 6.87 1.45 -4.78
N LEU A 241 7.90 2.25 -4.45
CA LEU A 241 9.29 1.79 -4.33
C LEU A 241 9.50 0.84 -3.14
N GLU A 242 8.76 1.02 -2.04
CA GLU A 242 8.80 0.11 -0.88
C GLU A 242 8.03 -1.18 -1.18
N VAL A 243 6.90 -1.10 -1.90
CA VAL A 243 6.17 -2.27 -2.42
C VAL A 243 7.09 -3.09 -3.35
N ILE A 244 7.85 -2.44 -4.22
CA ILE A 244 8.91 -3.09 -5.02
C ILE A 244 9.97 -3.71 -4.10
N GLY A 245 10.44 -3.00 -3.08
CA GLY A 245 11.41 -3.51 -2.11
C GLY A 245 10.96 -4.81 -1.43
N GLN A 246 9.73 -4.83 -0.90
CA GLN A 246 9.11 -6.01 -0.30
C GLN A 246 9.01 -7.18 -1.30
N GLY A 247 8.58 -6.90 -2.53
CA GLY A 247 8.48 -7.92 -3.58
C GLY A 247 9.84 -8.50 -3.99
N LEU A 248 10.86 -7.66 -4.15
CA LEU A 248 12.25 -8.09 -4.42
C LEU A 248 12.78 -8.98 -3.27
N GLY A 249 12.40 -8.67 -2.02
CA GLY A 249 12.63 -9.49 -0.84
C GLY A 249 11.98 -10.89 -0.91
N GLN A 250 10.87 -11.04 -1.62
CA GLN A 250 10.23 -12.34 -1.91
C GLN A 250 10.71 -12.98 -3.24
N GLY A 251 11.75 -12.42 -3.87
CA GLY A 251 12.29 -12.92 -5.13
C GLY A 251 11.46 -12.55 -6.37
N ASN A 252 10.60 -11.52 -6.29
CA ASN A 252 10.01 -10.94 -7.50
C ASN A 252 11.07 -10.25 -8.36
N ASP A 253 10.84 -10.20 -9.66
CA ASP A 253 11.63 -9.42 -10.62
C ASP A 253 10.81 -8.70 -11.70
N TRP A 254 9.49 -8.62 -11.50
CA TRP A 254 8.59 -7.74 -12.26
C TRP A 254 7.33 -7.34 -11.46
N PHE A 255 6.72 -6.22 -11.84
CA PHE A 255 5.56 -5.63 -11.16
C PHE A 255 4.64 -4.90 -12.14
N THR A 256 3.32 -4.92 -11.90
CA THR A 256 2.40 -3.93 -12.52
C THR A 256 1.51 -3.29 -11.46
N PHE A 257 1.26 -1.99 -11.59
CA PHE A 257 0.44 -1.22 -10.64
C PHE A 257 -0.95 -0.87 -11.22
N SER A 258 -2.00 -0.86 -10.40
CA SER A 258 -3.36 -0.49 -10.84
C SER A 258 -4.32 -0.07 -9.71
N GLY A 259 -3.81 0.52 -8.64
CA GLY A 259 -4.62 1.27 -7.68
C GLY A 259 -5.27 2.49 -8.33
N TYR A 260 -6.15 3.16 -7.59
CA TYR A 260 -6.79 4.39 -8.06
C TYR A 260 -5.73 5.47 -8.29
N MET A 261 -5.74 6.08 -9.49
CA MET A 261 -4.72 7.00 -10.01
C MET A 261 -3.27 6.48 -10.14
N ASP A 262 -2.98 5.21 -9.87
CA ASP A 262 -1.61 4.65 -10.00
C ASP A 262 -1.04 4.75 -11.43
N PHE A 263 -1.88 4.95 -12.46
CA PHE A 263 -1.44 5.14 -13.84
C PHE A 263 -0.63 6.42 -14.07
N LEU A 264 -0.76 7.43 -13.19
CA LEU A 264 0.00 8.69 -13.27
C LEU A 264 1.51 8.47 -13.07
N MET A 265 1.88 7.43 -12.30
CA MET A 265 3.27 7.08 -11.99
C MET A 265 4.07 6.54 -13.19
N GLN A 266 3.48 6.39 -14.39
CA GLN A 266 4.12 5.73 -15.53
C GLN A 266 5.53 6.27 -15.83
N SER A 267 5.70 7.60 -15.77
CA SER A 267 7.00 8.25 -16.02
C SER A 267 7.88 8.31 -14.77
N GLU A 268 7.29 8.53 -13.60
CA GLU A 268 8.00 8.67 -12.32
C GLU A 268 8.66 7.36 -11.90
N LEU A 269 7.96 6.23 -12.04
CA LEU A 269 8.47 4.91 -11.69
C LEU A 269 9.72 4.56 -12.52
N ALA A 270 9.69 4.86 -13.82
CA ALA A 270 10.86 4.69 -14.69
C ALA A 270 12.02 5.62 -14.27
N GLY A 271 11.72 6.87 -13.91
CA GLY A 271 12.68 7.84 -13.39
C GLY A 271 13.36 7.39 -12.09
N TRP A 272 12.58 6.99 -11.09
CA TRP A 272 13.07 6.52 -9.79
C TRP A 272 13.95 5.27 -9.93
N LEU A 273 13.51 4.26 -10.68
CA LEU A 273 14.28 3.04 -10.89
C LEU A 273 15.58 3.32 -11.67
N GLY A 274 15.52 4.24 -12.64
CA GLY A 274 16.69 4.73 -13.38
C GLY A 274 17.76 5.37 -12.49
N LYS A 275 17.38 6.18 -11.50
CA LYS A 275 18.31 6.86 -10.57
C LYS A 275 19.26 5.92 -9.82
N VAL A 276 18.83 4.70 -9.51
CA VAL A 276 19.62 3.68 -8.80
C VAL A 276 20.19 2.59 -9.71
N GLY A 277 19.94 2.68 -11.01
CA GLY A 277 20.27 1.62 -11.97
C GLY A 277 19.56 0.30 -11.64
N LEU A 278 18.31 0.36 -11.16
CA LEU A 278 17.47 -0.81 -10.98
C LEU A 278 16.71 -1.08 -12.28
N ASP A 279 17.25 -2.02 -13.03
CA ASP A 279 16.66 -2.50 -14.27
C ASP A 279 15.67 -3.65 -13.96
N LEU A 280 14.38 -3.36 -14.18
CA LEU A 280 13.24 -4.14 -13.69
C LEU A 280 12.07 -4.02 -14.68
N ALA A 281 11.35 -5.10 -14.96
CA ALA A 281 10.15 -5.03 -15.77
C ALA A 281 8.99 -4.47 -14.93
N VAL A 282 8.63 -3.23 -15.20
CA VAL A 282 7.51 -2.54 -14.54
C VAL A 282 6.53 -1.97 -15.55
N ASP A 283 5.27 -1.85 -15.14
CA ASP A 283 4.21 -1.17 -15.90
C ASP A 283 3.12 -0.65 -14.97
N VAL A 284 2.21 0.14 -15.54
CA VAL A 284 0.99 0.60 -14.86
C VAL A 284 -0.26 0.15 -15.61
N GLY A 285 -1.41 0.38 -14.99
CA GLY A 285 -2.75 0.07 -15.47
C GLY A 285 -3.79 0.83 -14.66
N THR A 286 -5.05 0.57 -14.96
CA THR A 286 -6.18 1.20 -14.28
C THR A 286 -7.00 0.18 -13.52
N GLY A 287 -7.72 0.65 -12.50
CA GLY A 287 -8.94 -0.02 -12.07
C GLY A 287 -10.02 -0.02 -13.16
N LYS A 288 -11.21 -0.46 -12.77
CA LYS A 288 -12.42 -0.39 -13.63
C LYS A 288 -12.76 1.07 -13.91
N ALA A 289 -13.17 1.37 -15.14
CA ALA A 289 -13.73 2.67 -15.48
C ALA A 289 -15.26 2.70 -15.27
N THR A 290 -15.86 3.87 -15.07
CA THR A 290 -17.32 4.04 -15.13
C THR A 290 -17.86 3.52 -16.47
N HIS A 291 -19.05 2.91 -16.46
CA HIS A 291 -19.70 2.25 -17.61
C HIS A 291 -18.89 1.14 -18.31
N SER A 292 -17.73 0.74 -17.77
CA SER A 292 -17.06 -0.50 -18.17
C SER A 292 -17.77 -1.71 -17.56
N LEU A 293 -17.75 -2.85 -18.25
CA LEU A 293 -18.37 -4.12 -17.83
C LEU A 293 -17.50 -4.87 -16.80
N GLY A 294 -16.92 -4.12 -15.86
CA GLY A 294 -15.95 -4.60 -14.89
C GLY A 294 -14.58 -4.93 -15.47
N THR A 295 -14.27 -4.40 -16.65
CA THR A 295 -13.04 -4.66 -17.40
C THR A 295 -11.90 -3.73 -16.95
N VAL A 296 -10.65 -4.12 -17.20
CA VAL A 296 -9.44 -3.40 -16.73
C VAL A 296 -8.41 -3.27 -17.84
N ALA A 297 -7.61 -2.21 -17.83
CA ALA A 297 -6.64 -1.92 -18.88
C ALA A 297 -5.22 -1.69 -18.36
N TYR A 298 -4.26 -2.19 -19.14
CA TYR A 298 -2.83 -2.16 -18.83
C TYR A 298 -2.00 -1.99 -20.11
N GLY A 299 -0.73 -1.62 -19.97
CA GLY A 299 0.20 -1.71 -21.11
C GLY A 299 0.14 -0.55 -22.11
N LEU A 300 -0.72 0.45 -21.89
CA LEU A 300 -0.84 1.62 -22.78
C LEU A 300 0.49 2.38 -22.85
N GLY A 301 0.84 2.89 -24.03
CA GLY A 301 2.04 3.72 -24.22
C GLY A 301 1.94 5.13 -23.62
N ASN A 302 0.72 5.59 -23.32
CA ASN A 302 0.39 6.84 -22.65
C ASN A 302 -1.04 6.75 -22.10
N TYR A 303 -1.33 7.39 -20.97
CA TYR A 303 -2.66 7.47 -20.35
C TYR A 303 -3.37 8.82 -20.54
N ASP A 304 -2.76 9.78 -21.26
CA ASP A 304 -3.36 11.09 -21.53
C ASP A 304 -4.78 11.00 -22.13
N GLY A 305 -5.68 11.78 -21.52
CA GLY A 305 -7.11 11.84 -21.87
C GLY A 305 -7.96 10.75 -21.23
N LEU A 306 -7.42 9.91 -20.34
CA LEU A 306 -8.20 8.95 -19.57
C LEU A 306 -9.19 9.67 -18.64
N LYS A 307 -10.48 9.39 -18.82
CA LYS A 307 -11.58 9.79 -17.93
C LYS A 307 -12.09 8.57 -17.17
N ILE A 308 -11.35 8.09 -16.16
CA ILE A 308 -11.70 6.84 -15.46
C ILE A 308 -13.10 6.86 -14.82
N GLN A 309 -13.62 8.04 -14.47
CA GLN A 309 -14.98 8.22 -13.90
C GLN A 309 -16.04 8.73 -14.91
N ASP A 310 -15.68 8.94 -16.19
CA ASP A 310 -16.56 9.43 -17.27
C ASP A 310 -16.15 8.78 -18.61
N MET A 311 -15.94 7.45 -18.61
CA MET A 311 -15.90 6.66 -19.84
C MET A 311 -17.35 6.42 -20.27
N PRO A 312 -17.78 6.78 -21.50
CA PRO A 312 -19.21 6.71 -21.84
C PRO A 312 -19.72 5.29 -22.12
N THR A 313 -18.90 4.41 -22.70
CA THR A 313 -19.27 3.01 -22.99
C THR A 313 -18.05 2.07 -22.98
N GLU A 314 -18.30 0.76 -22.82
CA GLU A 314 -17.29 -0.30 -23.01
C GLU A 314 -16.61 -0.27 -24.38
N GLU A 315 -17.34 0.10 -25.46
CA GLU A 315 -16.74 0.17 -26.81
C GLU A 315 -15.71 1.30 -26.91
N GLU A 316 -16.03 2.47 -26.35
CA GLU A 316 -15.12 3.61 -26.33
C GLU A 316 -13.95 3.41 -25.38
N TRP A 317 -14.17 2.70 -24.27
CA TRP A 317 -13.14 2.24 -23.36
C TRP A 317 -12.14 1.30 -24.06
N ILE A 318 -12.63 0.25 -24.74
CA ILE A 318 -11.78 -0.65 -25.53
C ILE A 318 -11.05 0.13 -26.63
N ARG A 319 -11.73 1.02 -27.35
CA ARG A 319 -11.12 1.87 -28.40
C ARG A 319 -9.96 2.71 -27.85
N PHE A 320 -10.18 3.43 -26.74
CA PHE A 320 -9.17 4.25 -26.07
C PHE A 320 -7.90 3.45 -25.75
N VAL A 321 -8.07 2.23 -25.20
CA VAL A 321 -6.98 1.32 -24.84
C VAL A 321 -6.22 0.83 -26.08
N LYS A 322 -6.94 0.37 -27.10
CA LYS A 322 -6.35 -0.19 -28.33
C LYS A 322 -5.60 0.85 -29.17
N GLU A 323 -6.14 2.07 -29.29
CA GLU A 323 -5.47 3.19 -29.96
C GLU A 323 -4.12 3.56 -29.32
N ARG A 324 -3.97 3.28 -28.01
CA ARG A 324 -2.75 3.53 -27.22
C ARG A 324 -1.85 2.29 -27.09
N GLY A 325 -2.13 1.23 -27.86
CA GLY A 325 -1.36 -0.01 -27.89
C GLY A 325 -1.47 -0.86 -26.62
N GLY A 326 -2.48 -0.62 -25.79
CA GLY A 326 -2.71 -1.33 -24.53
C GLY A 326 -3.50 -2.62 -24.67
N HIS A 327 -3.68 -3.28 -23.52
CA HIS A 327 -4.40 -4.54 -23.37
C HIS A 327 -5.58 -4.37 -22.41
N VAL A 328 -6.73 -4.95 -22.75
CA VAL A 328 -7.98 -4.92 -21.98
C VAL A 328 -8.42 -6.34 -21.62
N PHE A 329 -8.74 -6.54 -20.34
CA PHE A 329 -9.11 -7.84 -19.77
C PHE A 329 -10.51 -7.80 -19.17
N ARG A 330 -11.31 -8.84 -19.45
CA ARG A 330 -12.71 -8.97 -18.99
C ARG A 330 -12.87 -9.94 -17.81
N PRO A 331 -13.93 -9.83 -16.98
CA PRO A 331 -14.33 -10.91 -16.10
C PRO A 331 -14.63 -12.20 -16.87
N VAL A 332 -14.29 -13.36 -16.28
CA VAL A 332 -14.52 -14.70 -16.87
C VAL A 332 -16.00 -14.98 -17.11
N PHE A 333 -16.89 -14.51 -16.23
CA PHE A 333 -18.33 -14.69 -16.34
C PHE A 333 -19.06 -13.35 -16.39
N ALA A 334 -19.25 -12.84 -17.61
CA ALA A 334 -19.97 -11.59 -17.89
C ALA A 334 -20.56 -11.65 -19.31
N ALA A 335 -21.80 -12.10 -19.45
CA ALA A 335 -22.43 -12.31 -20.77
C ALA A 335 -22.52 -11.01 -21.60
N GLU A 336 -22.61 -9.86 -20.92
CA GLU A 336 -22.62 -8.52 -21.53
C GLU A 336 -21.34 -8.20 -22.29
N CYS A 337 -20.22 -8.85 -21.92
CA CYS A 337 -18.94 -8.73 -22.61
C CYS A 337 -18.88 -9.52 -23.92
N ASP A 338 -19.75 -10.51 -24.16
CA ASP A 338 -19.59 -11.48 -25.26
C ASP A 338 -19.77 -10.86 -26.67
N LYS A 339 -20.25 -9.62 -26.74
CA LYS A 339 -20.33 -8.79 -27.96
C LYS A 339 -19.03 -8.02 -28.29
N TYR A 340 -18.02 -8.05 -27.43
CA TYR A 340 -16.76 -7.30 -27.58
C TYR A 340 -15.52 -8.20 -27.60
N ALA A 341 -14.41 -7.70 -28.13
CA ALA A 341 -13.14 -8.41 -28.21
C ALA A 341 -12.13 -7.91 -27.16
N TYR A 342 -11.51 -8.84 -26.43
CA TYR A 342 -10.57 -8.59 -25.33
C TYR A 342 -9.23 -9.31 -25.57
N ASP A 343 -8.18 -8.91 -24.85
CA ASP A 343 -6.87 -9.58 -24.88
C ASP A 343 -6.82 -10.81 -23.97
N GLY A 344 -7.76 -10.95 -23.04
CA GLY A 344 -7.82 -12.05 -22.10
C GLY A 344 -8.81 -11.84 -20.95
N VAL A 345 -8.69 -12.67 -19.92
CA VAL A 345 -9.60 -12.72 -18.76
C VAL A 345 -8.94 -12.38 -17.43
N ILE A 346 -9.72 -11.82 -16.51
CA ILE A 346 -9.37 -11.58 -15.11
C ILE A 346 -9.70 -12.85 -14.32
N GLY A 347 -8.67 -13.60 -13.92
CA GLY A 347 -8.83 -14.83 -13.14
C GLY A 347 -8.98 -14.54 -11.65
N ILE A 348 -10.04 -15.07 -11.04
CA ILE A 348 -10.17 -15.22 -9.58
C ILE A 348 -10.20 -16.71 -9.18
N ASP A 349 -10.09 -17.00 -7.89
CA ASP A 349 -10.07 -18.35 -7.30
C ASP A 349 -11.16 -19.29 -7.87
N GLY A 350 -12.41 -18.80 -7.92
CA GLY A 350 -13.55 -19.52 -8.49
C GLY A 350 -13.49 -19.81 -9.99
N ASN A 351 -12.51 -19.27 -10.74
CA ASN A 351 -12.38 -19.45 -12.19
C ASN A 351 -11.29 -20.44 -12.61
N LYS A 352 -10.67 -21.17 -11.65
CA LYS A 352 -9.56 -22.09 -11.95
C LYS A 352 -9.83 -23.01 -13.13
N LYS A 353 -11.02 -23.62 -13.24
CA LYS A 353 -11.35 -24.54 -14.35
C LYS A 353 -11.27 -23.83 -15.71
N GLN A 354 -11.86 -22.65 -15.82
CA GLN A 354 -11.92 -21.84 -17.04
C GLN A 354 -10.51 -21.37 -17.42
N VAL A 355 -9.75 -20.86 -16.45
CA VAL A 355 -8.35 -20.43 -16.64
C VAL A 355 -7.43 -21.60 -16.99
N ASP A 356 -7.68 -22.81 -16.47
CA ASP A 356 -6.90 -24.01 -16.77
C ASP A 356 -7.19 -24.60 -18.18
N THR A 357 -8.45 -24.55 -18.66
CA THR A 357 -8.87 -25.25 -19.89
C THR A 357 -9.23 -24.37 -21.09
N GLY A 358 -9.40 -23.05 -20.91
CA GLY A 358 -9.60 -22.13 -22.02
C GLY A 358 -8.31 -21.89 -22.82
N ASP A 359 -8.41 -21.08 -23.88
CA ASP A 359 -7.27 -20.68 -24.72
C ASP A 359 -6.88 -19.20 -24.55
N GLU A 360 -7.76 -18.37 -23.97
CA GLU A 360 -7.56 -16.94 -23.79
C GLU A 360 -6.46 -16.62 -22.75
N PRO A 361 -5.57 -15.63 -22.97
CA PRO A 361 -4.64 -15.15 -21.95
C PRO A 361 -5.35 -14.75 -20.65
N PHE A 362 -4.65 -14.78 -19.52
CA PHE A 362 -5.23 -14.39 -18.24
C PHE A 362 -4.27 -13.60 -17.36
N ILE A 363 -4.85 -12.80 -16.48
CA ILE A 363 -4.17 -12.07 -15.40
C ILE A 363 -4.77 -12.47 -14.05
N LEU A 364 -3.96 -12.45 -12.99
CA LEU A 364 -4.41 -12.63 -11.61
C LEU A 364 -3.96 -11.40 -10.82
N GLN A 365 -4.91 -10.55 -10.43
CA GLN A 365 -4.59 -9.32 -9.70
C GLN A 365 -4.12 -9.63 -8.27
N THR A 366 -3.06 -8.96 -7.84
CA THR A 366 -2.48 -9.04 -6.50
C THR A 366 -3.29 -8.20 -5.50
N GLY A 367 -3.82 -7.04 -5.90
CA GLY A 367 -4.59 -6.15 -5.03
C GLY A 367 -3.71 -5.24 -4.16
N LEU A 368 -4.25 -4.79 -3.03
CA LEU A 368 -3.51 -3.97 -2.07
C LEU A 368 -2.65 -4.85 -1.17
N ILE A 369 -1.37 -4.49 -0.98
CA ILE A 369 -0.46 -5.20 -0.06
C ILE A 369 -0.70 -4.69 1.36
N LYS A 370 -1.22 -5.54 2.26
CA LYS A 370 -1.41 -5.24 3.68
C LYS A 370 -1.10 -6.47 4.54
N ASP A 371 -2.06 -6.96 5.31
CA ASP A 371 -1.94 -8.11 6.21
C ASP A 371 -2.24 -9.44 5.51
N GLU A 372 -3.12 -9.47 4.51
CA GLU A 372 -3.37 -10.67 3.71
C GLU A 372 -2.12 -11.13 2.92
N ALA A 373 -2.00 -12.43 2.67
CA ALA A 373 -0.92 -12.98 1.85
C ALA A 373 -1.16 -12.63 0.37
N PRO A 374 -0.24 -11.95 -0.32
CA PRO A 374 -0.49 -11.48 -1.68
C PRO A 374 -0.51 -12.61 -2.72
N SER A 375 -1.47 -12.53 -3.65
CA SER A 375 -1.44 -13.34 -4.88
C SER A 375 -0.26 -12.91 -5.76
N SER A 376 0.31 -13.84 -6.53
CA SER A 376 1.44 -13.58 -7.42
C SER A 376 1.30 -14.34 -8.74
N MET A 377 2.10 -13.98 -9.74
CA MET A 377 2.17 -14.70 -11.02
C MET A 377 3.61 -15.13 -11.32
N VAL A 378 3.77 -16.30 -11.93
CA VAL A 378 5.05 -16.80 -12.45
C VAL A 378 4.99 -16.84 -13.97
N LEU A 379 5.86 -16.08 -14.63
CA LEU A 379 6.01 -16.01 -16.08
C LEU A 379 7.16 -16.92 -16.55
N PHE A 380 6.97 -17.55 -17.70
CA PHE A 380 7.94 -18.47 -18.32
C PHE A 380 8.56 -17.81 -19.55
N ALA A 381 9.51 -16.91 -19.34
CA ALA A 381 10.26 -16.22 -20.39
C ALA A 381 11.27 -17.18 -21.06
N ALA A 382 11.61 -16.98 -22.33
CA ALA A 382 12.52 -17.90 -23.03
C ALA A 382 13.94 -17.85 -22.43
N LYS A 383 14.60 -19.01 -22.30
CA LYS A 383 15.86 -19.19 -21.57
C LYS A 383 16.93 -18.17 -21.97
N GLY A 384 17.54 -17.52 -20.99
CA GLY A 384 18.61 -16.55 -21.18
C GLY A 384 18.16 -15.21 -21.78
N ARG A 385 16.87 -15.02 -22.08
CA ARG A 385 16.35 -13.69 -22.39
C ARG A 385 16.17 -12.89 -21.11
N ARG A 386 16.54 -11.61 -21.18
CA ARG A 386 16.21 -10.65 -20.13
C ARG A 386 14.70 -10.36 -20.16
N LEU A 387 14.06 -10.44 -18.99
CA LEU A 387 12.70 -9.98 -18.83
C LEU A 387 12.64 -8.46 -18.95
N THR A 388 11.97 -7.98 -19.99
CA THR A 388 11.63 -6.57 -20.20
C THR A 388 10.11 -6.42 -20.12
N ARG A 389 9.59 -5.19 -20.04
CA ARG A 389 8.14 -4.90 -20.19
C ARG A 389 7.51 -5.62 -21.39
N GLN A 390 8.24 -5.70 -22.52
CA GLN A 390 7.78 -6.39 -23.72
C GLN A 390 7.76 -7.91 -23.58
N GLU A 391 8.82 -8.55 -23.05
CA GLU A 391 8.83 -10.02 -22.86
C GLU A 391 7.89 -10.44 -21.71
N MET A 392 7.63 -9.57 -20.73
CA MET A 392 6.61 -9.74 -19.69
C MET A 392 5.20 -9.84 -20.31
N TRP A 393 4.78 -8.83 -21.07
CA TRP A 393 3.49 -8.88 -21.80
C TRP A 393 3.43 -10.03 -22.78
N LYS A 394 4.52 -10.30 -23.50
CA LYS A 394 4.59 -11.46 -24.39
C LYS A 394 4.39 -12.78 -23.65
N ALA A 395 4.97 -12.96 -22.46
CA ALA A 395 4.75 -14.18 -21.67
C ALA A 395 3.30 -14.31 -21.19
N ILE A 396 2.64 -13.21 -20.82
CA ILE A 396 1.21 -13.22 -20.45
C ILE A 396 0.34 -13.59 -21.66
N LEU A 397 0.50 -12.87 -22.78
CA LEU A 397 -0.32 -13.01 -24.00
C LEU A 397 -0.03 -14.30 -24.79
N ASP A 398 1.19 -14.84 -24.73
CA ASP A 398 1.50 -16.18 -25.25
C ASP A 398 0.94 -17.31 -24.35
N ARG A 399 0.18 -16.98 -23.29
CA ARG A 399 -0.34 -17.93 -22.29
C ARG A 399 0.79 -18.73 -21.61
N ARG A 400 1.92 -18.08 -21.33
CA ARG A 400 3.12 -18.62 -20.64
C ARG A 400 3.20 -18.13 -19.18
N ALA A 401 2.07 -18.13 -18.48
CA ALA A 401 1.92 -17.65 -17.11
C ALA A 401 1.16 -18.64 -16.22
N VAL A 402 1.46 -18.64 -14.92
CA VAL A 402 0.71 -19.38 -13.88
C VAL A 402 0.39 -18.41 -12.74
N GLY A 403 -0.89 -18.32 -12.37
CA GLY A 403 -1.35 -17.53 -11.22
C GLY A 403 -1.28 -18.34 -9.94
N ILE A 404 -0.76 -17.73 -8.87
CA ILE A 404 -0.50 -18.32 -7.55
C ILE A 404 -1.32 -17.54 -6.52
N LEU A 405 -2.32 -18.21 -5.97
CA LEU A 405 -3.15 -17.72 -4.87
C LEU A 405 -2.54 -18.10 -3.51
N PRO A 406 -3.02 -17.50 -2.40
CA PRO A 406 -2.72 -17.97 -1.05
C PRO A 406 -2.89 -19.48 -0.88
N GLN A 407 -2.09 -20.04 0.02
CA GLN A 407 -1.95 -21.49 0.25
C GLN A 407 -1.36 -22.26 -0.96
N GLY A 408 -0.69 -21.57 -1.90
CA GLY A 408 0.00 -22.20 -3.03
C GLY A 408 -0.93 -22.81 -4.08
N ARG A 409 -2.18 -22.34 -4.14
CA ARG A 409 -3.18 -22.82 -5.11
C ARG A 409 -2.88 -22.18 -6.46
N MET A 410 -2.75 -23.01 -7.51
CA MET A 410 -2.26 -22.56 -8.82
C MET A 410 -3.32 -22.69 -9.92
N MET A 411 -3.39 -21.73 -10.84
CA MET A 411 -4.20 -21.78 -12.06
C MET A 411 -3.38 -21.40 -13.30
N GLY A 412 -3.73 -21.99 -14.45
CA GLY A 412 -3.08 -21.73 -15.73
C GLY A 412 -2.78 -23.01 -16.50
N PRO A 413 -2.12 -22.90 -17.67
CA PRO A 413 -1.95 -24.01 -18.61
C PRO A 413 -1.20 -25.20 -18.00
N ALA A 414 -1.71 -26.40 -18.27
CA ALA A 414 -1.25 -27.63 -17.62
C ALA A 414 0.28 -27.83 -17.68
N LEU A 415 0.93 -27.56 -18.83
CA LEU A 415 2.39 -27.72 -18.98
C LEU A 415 3.19 -26.90 -17.96
N PHE A 416 2.85 -25.62 -17.79
CA PHE A 416 3.56 -24.71 -16.89
C PHE A 416 3.12 -24.89 -15.44
N ARG A 417 1.81 -25.03 -15.21
CA ARG A 417 1.22 -25.23 -13.89
C ARG A 417 1.69 -26.55 -13.26
N ASN A 418 1.65 -27.67 -13.98
CA ASN A 418 2.09 -28.97 -13.46
C ASN A 418 3.60 -28.96 -13.14
N ALA A 419 4.43 -28.32 -13.98
CA ALA A 419 5.85 -28.15 -13.71
C ALA A 419 6.09 -27.36 -12.40
N LEU A 420 5.33 -26.29 -12.17
CA LEU A 420 5.44 -25.48 -10.96
C LEU A 420 4.92 -26.21 -9.70
N GLN A 421 3.83 -27.00 -9.84
CA GLN A 421 3.33 -27.88 -8.77
C GLN A 421 4.36 -28.94 -8.38
N MET A 422 5.03 -29.57 -9.36
CA MET A 422 6.13 -30.52 -9.13
C MET A 422 7.30 -29.86 -8.37
N LEU A 423 7.61 -28.60 -8.66
CA LEU A 423 8.64 -27.83 -7.95
C LEU A 423 8.21 -27.38 -6.55
N LEU A 424 6.92 -27.25 -6.26
CA LEU A 424 6.44 -26.96 -4.90
C LEU A 424 6.43 -28.22 -4.00
N LEU A 425 6.21 -29.40 -4.58
CA LEU A 425 6.35 -30.69 -3.87
C LEU A 425 7.79 -30.91 -3.38
N ASP A 426 8.80 -30.50 -4.15
CA ASP A 426 10.21 -30.41 -3.72
C ASP A 426 10.73 -28.97 -3.80
N ARG A 427 10.35 -28.19 -2.78
CA ARG A 427 10.62 -26.74 -2.68
C ARG A 427 12.08 -26.33 -2.84
N VAL A 428 13.06 -27.23 -2.68
CA VAL A 428 14.50 -26.87 -2.61
C VAL A 428 14.95 -26.14 -3.87
N TYR A 429 14.43 -26.50 -5.05
CA TYR A 429 14.71 -25.77 -6.28
C TYR A 429 14.21 -24.32 -6.24
N LEU A 430 12.98 -24.11 -5.75
CA LEU A 430 12.35 -22.79 -5.65
C LEU A 430 13.01 -21.91 -4.58
N GLU A 431 13.37 -22.49 -3.43
CA GLU A 431 14.09 -21.77 -2.37
C GLU A 431 15.43 -21.23 -2.86
N ASN A 432 16.15 -22.00 -3.69
CA ASN A 432 17.39 -21.55 -4.33
C ASN A 432 17.12 -20.51 -5.43
N LEU A 433 16.11 -20.73 -6.29
CA LEU A 433 15.77 -19.83 -7.40
C LEU A 433 15.37 -18.42 -6.92
N PHE A 434 14.51 -18.33 -5.91
CA PHE A 434 14.01 -17.06 -5.36
C PHE A 434 14.84 -16.55 -4.16
N ALA A 435 15.93 -17.25 -3.82
CA ALA A 435 16.75 -17.02 -2.63
C ALA A 435 15.91 -16.85 -1.35
N ASP A 436 14.94 -17.74 -1.14
CA ASP A 436 13.94 -17.70 -0.05
C ASP A 436 14.61 -17.70 1.34
N ARG A 437 15.73 -18.43 1.46
CA ARG A 437 16.52 -18.51 2.70
C ARG A 437 17.36 -17.28 3.03
N ILE A 438 17.43 -16.28 2.15
CA ILE A 438 18.15 -15.03 2.40
C ILE A 438 17.12 -13.89 2.50
N GLN A 439 16.90 -13.37 3.70
CA GLN A 439 16.10 -12.17 3.92
C GLN A 439 17.00 -10.93 3.83
N LEU A 440 16.53 -9.89 3.14
CA LEU A 440 17.21 -8.61 3.00
C LEU A 440 16.17 -7.49 3.07
N ASP A 441 16.17 -6.75 4.17
CA ASP A 441 15.25 -5.64 4.43
C ASP A 441 16.02 -4.32 4.55
N ALA A 442 15.40 -3.21 4.18
CA ALA A 442 15.96 -1.87 4.32
C ALA A 442 14.91 -0.89 4.86
N SER A 443 15.29 -0.06 5.83
CA SER A 443 14.41 0.93 6.47
C SER A 443 15.19 2.17 6.89
N TRP A 444 14.48 3.24 7.29
CA TRP A 444 15.07 4.52 7.66
C TRP A 444 14.90 4.85 9.14
N GLU A 445 15.95 5.41 9.72
CA GLU A 445 15.94 6.05 11.04
C GLU A 445 16.56 7.45 10.88
N GLY A 446 15.71 8.47 10.71
CA GLY A 446 16.15 9.80 10.27
C GLY A 446 16.84 9.76 8.90
N TYR A 447 18.14 10.08 8.85
CA TYR A 447 18.99 9.94 7.66
C TYR A 447 19.97 8.75 7.76
N GLU A 448 19.71 7.79 8.62
CA GLU A 448 20.43 6.53 8.69
C GLU A 448 19.63 5.43 7.98
N LEU A 449 20.21 4.82 6.95
CA LEU A 449 19.66 3.63 6.31
C LEU A 449 20.06 2.39 7.13
N ARG A 450 19.09 1.73 7.75
CA ARG A 450 19.25 0.44 8.41
C ARG A 450 19.01 -0.67 7.39
N VAL A 451 19.92 -1.64 7.31
CA VAL A 451 19.80 -2.82 6.42
C VAL A 451 19.91 -4.09 7.25
N ARG A 452 18.87 -4.92 7.26
CA ARG A 452 18.85 -6.22 7.94
C ARG A 452 19.11 -7.32 6.91
N LEU A 453 20.10 -8.17 7.15
CA LEU A 453 20.41 -9.34 6.33
C LEU A 453 20.40 -10.59 7.20
N ALA A 454 19.59 -11.60 6.84
CA ALA A 454 19.53 -12.88 7.55
C ALA A 454 19.79 -14.06 6.62
N ASN A 455 20.58 -15.03 7.11
CA ASN A 455 20.82 -16.31 6.48
C ASN A 455 20.04 -17.41 7.22
N LEU A 456 18.89 -17.79 6.68
CA LEU A 456 18.00 -18.83 7.21
C LEU A 456 18.26 -20.21 6.59
N GLY A 457 19.37 -20.37 5.84
CA GLY A 457 19.77 -21.63 5.21
C GLY A 457 20.89 -22.35 5.94
N ASP A 458 21.15 -23.60 5.53
CA ASP A 458 22.07 -24.53 6.20
C ASP A 458 23.55 -24.33 5.81
N SER A 459 23.87 -23.34 4.98
CA SER A 459 25.22 -23.06 4.47
C SER A 459 25.66 -21.62 4.76
N PRO A 460 26.96 -21.35 5.01
CA PRO A 460 27.45 -19.99 5.19
C PRO A 460 27.19 -19.11 3.96
N LEU A 461 26.66 -17.91 4.20
CA LEU A 461 26.54 -16.85 3.19
C LEU A 461 27.83 -16.04 3.21
N ALA A 462 28.57 -16.01 2.10
CA ALA A 462 29.75 -15.16 1.92
C ALA A 462 29.67 -14.41 0.60
N GLY A 463 29.81 -13.08 0.65
CA GLY A 463 29.65 -12.21 -0.50
C GLY A 463 29.71 -10.73 -0.14
N THR A 464 29.10 -9.90 -0.97
CA THR A 464 29.24 -8.44 -0.90
C THR A 464 27.87 -7.77 -0.88
N LEU A 465 27.68 -6.86 0.08
CA LEU A 465 26.50 -6.01 0.24
C LEU A 465 26.79 -4.62 -0.35
N GLU A 466 26.02 -4.23 -1.37
CA GLU A 466 26.14 -2.97 -2.10
C GLU A 466 24.93 -2.06 -1.81
N VAL A 467 25.18 -0.76 -1.56
CA VAL A 467 24.18 0.30 -1.43
C VAL A 467 24.33 1.29 -2.58
N ARG A 468 23.31 1.38 -3.43
CA ARG A 468 23.22 2.28 -4.58
C ARG A 468 22.13 3.34 -4.34
N PRO A 469 22.49 4.51 -3.80
CA PRO A 469 21.57 5.61 -3.59
C PRO A 469 21.29 6.38 -4.89
N ALA A 470 20.16 7.08 -4.94
CA ALA A 470 19.90 8.14 -5.92
C ALA A 470 21.05 9.18 -5.94
N PRO A 471 21.35 9.81 -7.09
CA PRO A 471 22.50 10.71 -7.23
C PRO A 471 22.43 11.95 -6.33
N GLU A 472 21.24 12.34 -5.88
CA GLU A 472 21.05 13.46 -4.96
C GLU A 472 21.38 13.15 -3.49
N LEU A 473 21.70 11.89 -3.17
CA LEU A 473 22.05 11.39 -1.83
C LEU A 473 23.52 10.89 -1.77
N ALA A 474 24.31 11.45 -0.86
CA ALA A 474 25.65 10.94 -0.56
C ALA A 474 25.60 9.85 0.54
N VAL A 475 26.39 8.79 0.38
CA VAL A 475 26.53 7.67 1.33
C VAL A 475 28.02 7.34 1.42
N GLU A 476 28.55 7.25 2.64
CA GLU A 476 30.00 7.15 2.89
C GLU A 476 30.58 5.78 2.54
N VAL A 477 29.92 4.71 2.99
CA VAL A 477 30.30 3.33 2.70
C VAL A 477 29.24 2.71 1.81
N ARG A 478 29.58 2.40 0.56
CA ARG A 478 28.63 1.81 -0.42
C ARG A 478 28.78 0.31 -0.60
N LEU A 479 29.84 -0.29 -0.07
CA LEU A 479 30.18 -1.69 -0.34
C LEU A 479 30.83 -2.30 0.90
N ASN A 480 30.28 -3.41 1.38
CA ASN A 480 30.78 -4.17 2.53
C ASN A 480 30.90 -5.64 2.16
N ASP A 481 32.03 -6.27 2.49
CA ASP A 481 32.13 -7.73 2.46
C ASP A 481 31.46 -8.32 3.70
N VAL A 482 30.66 -9.37 3.49
CA VAL A 482 29.78 -9.96 4.50
C VAL A 482 29.94 -11.47 4.50
N THR A 483 30.15 -12.01 5.70
CA THR A 483 30.04 -13.44 5.99
C THR A 483 29.04 -13.65 7.13
N LEU A 484 28.03 -14.49 6.91
CA LEU A 484 27.05 -14.92 7.91
C LEU A 484 27.00 -16.45 7.97
N THR A 485 27.08 -17.00 9.18
CA THR A 485 26.89 -18.42 9.44
C THR A 485 25.40 -18.82 9.27
N PRO A 486 25.10 -20.12 9.07
CA PRO A 486 23.73 -20.64 9.07
C PRO A 486 22.91 -20.14 10.27
N GLY A 487 21.65 -19.78 10.05
CA GLY A 487 20.70 -19.36 11.09
C GLY A 487 20.97 -18.00 11.75
N THR A 488 21.83 -17.14 11.18
CA THR A 488 22.20 -15.84 11.78
C THR A 488 21.70 -14.63 10.99
N GLU A 489 21.48 -13.53 11.69
CA GLU A 489 21.18 -12.21 11.09
C GLU A 489 22.17 -11.14 11.54
N ARG A 490 22.30 -10.08 10.75
CA ARG A 490 23.10 -8.90 11.05
C ARG A 490 22.46 -7.65 10.47
N THR A 491 22.49 -6.57 11.24
CA THR A 491 22.12 -5.23 10.80
C THR A 491 23.35 -4.43 10.40
N PHE A 492 23.24 -3.71 9.30
CA PHE A 492 24.20 -2.73 8.79
C PHE A 492 23.57 -1.34 8.84
N SER A 493 24.41 -0.32 8.83
CA SER A 493 23.99 1.05 9.03
C SER A 493 24.80 1.99 8.17
N PHE A 494 24.11 2.87 7.46
CA PHE A 494 24.70 3.75 6.47
C PHE A 494 24.19 5.17 6.69
N ALA A 495 25.07 6.07 7.14
CA ALA A 495 24.76 7.48 7.23
C ALA A 495 24.59 8.08 5.83
N VAL A 496 23.49 8.80 5.61
CA VAL A 496 23.14 9.41 4.33
C VAL A 496 23.13 10.93 4.49
N ARG A 497 23.64 11.64 3.47
CA ARG A 497 23.69 13.11 3.43
C ARG A 497 22.94 13.60 2.19
N PRO A 498 21.70 14.10 2.32
CA PRO A 498 20.96 14.68 1.21
C PRO A 498 21.58 15.98 0.69
N SER A 499 21.36 16.27 -0.58
CA SER A 499 21.64 17.58 -1.19
C SER A 499 20.36 18.41 -1.33
N ALA A 500 20.48 19.71 -1.61
CA ALA A 500 19.32 20.56 -1.91
C ALA A 500 18.48 20.03 -3.09
N ALA A 501 19.10 19.32 -4.03
CA ALA A 501 18.43 18.70 -5.17
C ALA A 501 17.58 17.46 -4.80
N ALA A 502 17.77 16.89 -3.60
CA ALA A 502 16.97 15.77 -3.07
C ALA A 502 15.64 16.23 -2.44
N MET A 503 15.49 17.53 -2.17
CA MET A 503 14.30 18.11 -1.53
C MET A 503 13.08 18.11 -2.45
N ALA A 504 11.89 18.02 -1.85
CA ALA A 504 10.59 17.89 -2.51
C ALA A 504 10.51 16.71 -3.50
N LYS A 505 11.12 15.56 -3.15
CA LYS A 505 11.21 14.37 -4.00
C LYS A 505 11.35 13.09 -3.19
N ALA A 506 10.78 12.01 -3.73
CA ALA A 506 11.16 10.64 -3.40
C ALA A 506 12.60 10.34 -3.87
N ASN A 507 13.47 9.89 -2.96
CA ASN A 507 14.85 9.50 -3.26
C ASN A 507 15.06 7.99 -3.03
N PRO A 508 15.06 7.15 -4.08
CA PRO A 508 15.29 5.72 -3.96
C PRO A 508 16.70 5.38 -3.49
N VAL A 509 16.84 4.29 -2.72
CA VAL A 509 18.10 3.64 -2.40
C VAL A 509 17.96 2.13 -2.58
N LEU A 510 18.68 1.58 -3.55
CA LEU A 510 18.75 0.14 -3.81
C LEU A 510 19.81 -0.49 -2.93
N VAL A 511 19.45 -1.62 -2.30
CA VAL A 511 20.37 -2.46 -1.54
C VAL A 511 20.44 -3.83 -2.21
N GLU A 512 21.63 -4.33 -2.51
CA GLU A 512 21.86 -5.61 -3.19
C GLU A 512 22.93 -6.44 -2.47
N MET A 513 22.57 -7.64 -2.04
CA MET A 513 23.51 -8.65 -1.56
C MET A 513 23.83 -9.61 -2.70
N ARG A 514 25.12 -9.78 -3.06
CA ARG A 514 25.59 -10.73 -4.08
C ARG A 514 26.50 -11.77 -3.45
N TRP A 515 26.31 -13.05 -3.78
CA TRP A 515 27.17 -14.15 -3.31
C TRP A 515 27.43 -15.18 -4.41
N LYS A 516 28.32 -16.13 -4.14
CA LYS A 516 28.56 -17.26 -5.04
C LYS A 516 27.30 -18.16 -5.11
N GLY A 517 26.49 -17.95 -6.14
CA GLY A 517 25.27 -18.73 -6.41
C GLY A 517 23.98 -17.91 -6.48
N GLY A 518 24.01 -16.61 -6.16
CA GLY A 518 22.80 -15.80 -6.24
C GLY A 518 22.97 -14.33 -5.88
N ARG A 519 21.85 -13.62 -5.89
CA ARG A 519 21.71 -12.25 -5.39
C ARG A 519 20.35 -12.05 -4.74
N LYS A 520 20.27 -11.11 -3.79
CA LYS A 520 19.03 -10.62 -3.17
C LYS A 520 19.03 -9.10 -3.27
N ARG A 521 17.86 -8.50 -3.51
CA ARG A 521 17.68 -7.06 -3.64
C ARG A 521 16.53 -6.59 -2.75
N THR A 522 16.60 -5.36 -2.30
CA THR A 522 15.47 -4.63 -1.72
C THR A 522 15.63 -3.13 -2.03
N LEU A 523 14.58 -2.35 -1.86
CA LEU A 523 14.51 -0.96 -2.23
C LEU A 523 13.83 -0.19 -1.08
N ALA A 524 14.45 0.91 -0.66
CA ALA A 524 13.89 1.85 0.30
C ALA A 524 13.78 3.23 -0.35
N VAL A 525 12.90 4.10 0.17
CA VAL A 525 12.76 5.48 -0.30
C VAL A 525 12.99 6.46 0.85
N LEU A 526 13.86 7.44 0.65
CA LEU A 526 13.95 8.60 1.52
C LEU A 526 13.16 9.73 0.87
N ASP A 527 11.88 9.83 1.22
CA ASP A 527 11.07 10.97 0.81
C ASP A 527 11.41 12.21 1.66
N LEU A 528 11.52 13.36 1.01
CA LEU A 528 12.03 14.60 1.62
C LEU A 528 11.16 15.80 1.22
N PRO A 529 10.74 16.63 2.18
CA PRO A 529 9.95 17.82 1.91
C PRO A 529 10.76 18.88 1.14
N PRO A 530 10.13 19.96 0.65
CA PRO A 530 10.87 21.16 0.29
C PRO A 530 11.65 21.68 1.52
N ALA A 531 12.92 22.08 1.31
CA ALA A 531 13.72 22.69 2.38
C ALA A 531 13.16 24.04 2.86
N VAL A 532 12.37 24.71 2.03
CA VAL A 532 11.70 25.98 2.32
C VAL A 532 10.23 25.82 1.94
N SER A 533 9.34 25.76 2.91
CA SER A 533 7.89 25.67 2.72
C SER A 533 7.23 27.00 3.09
N VAL A 534 6.35 27.48 2.20
CA VAL A 534 5.62 28.76 2.28
C VAL A 534 4.28 28.61 1.56
N HIS A 535 3.28 29.43 1.89
CA HIS A 535 2.07 29.55 1.06
C HIS A 535 2.46 30.09 -0.32
N LYS A 536 2.26 29.35 -1.42
CA LYS A 536 2.62 29.85 -2.77
C LYS A 536 1.73 30.98 -3.28
N LEU A 537 0.55 31.12 -2.69
CA LEU A 537 -0.38 32.20 -2.93
C LEU A 537 -0.78 32.75 -1.56
N LEU A 538 -0.83 34.08 -1.43
CA LEU A 538 -1.19 34.71 -0.16
C LEU A 538 -1.93 36.02 -0.39
N PHE A 539 -2.88 36.36 0.49
CA PHE A 539 -3.49 37.69 0.56
C PHE A 539 -3.17 38.36 1.89
N GLY A 540 -2.92 39.67 1.89
CA GLY A 540 -2.72 40.46 3.10
C GLY A 540 -3.44 41.80 3.03
N GLN A 541 -3.45 42.54 4.13
CA GLN A 541 -3.88 43.94 4.17
C GLN A 541 -2.70 44.83 4.56
N ALA A 542 -2.59 46.00 3.94
CA ALA A 542 -1.66 47.03 4.37
C ALA A 542 -2.02 47.55 5.79
N PRO A 543 -1.05 47.98 6.62
CA PRO A 543 0.36 48.20 6.29
C PRO A 543 1.30 47.02 6.60
N GLU A 544 0.82 45.90 7.14
CA GLU A 544 1.68 44.78 7.58
C GLU A 544 1.06 43.42 7.25
N VAL A 545 1.84 42.54 6.60
CA VAL A 545 1.44 41.16 6.28
C VAL A 545 2.21 40.18 7.15
N VAL A 546 1.48 39.31 7.85
CA VAL A 546 2.04 38.15 8.56
C VAL A 546 2.32 37.02 7.57
N TYR A 547 3.57 36.56 7.55
CA TYR A 547 4.12 35.65 6.55
C TYR A 547 4.87 34.47 7.21
N PRO A 548 4.22 33.30 7.35
CA PRO A 548 4.84 32.12 7.96
C PRO A 548 5.76 31.38 6.98
N VAL A 549 6.85 30.82 7.51
CA VAL A 549 7.88 30.08 6.77
C VAL A 549 8.29 28.85 7.58
N SER A 550 8.39 27.69 6.94
CA SER A 550 8.86 26.45 7.59
C SER A 550 10.12 25.95 6.86
N ILE A 551 11.20 25.72 7.62
CA ILE A 551 12.50 25.35 7.07
C ILE A 551 12.91 23.96 7.57
N HIS A 552 13.06 23.01 6.65
CA HIS A 552 13.57 21.66 6.93
C HIS A 552 15.10 21.65 6.82
N ASN A 553 15.80 21.35 7.92
CA ASN A 553 17.26 21.33 7.93
C ASN A 553 17.82 19.97 7.50
N PHE A 554 18.02 19.81 6.19
CA PHE A 554 18.68 18.63 5.62
C PHE A 554 20.20 18.60 5.77
N THR A 555 20.80 19.55 6.50
CA THR A 555 22.25 19.74 6.61
C THR A 555 22.76 19.55 8.03
N ALA A 556 24.08 19.40 8.20
CA ALA A 556 24.73 19.34 9.52
C ALA A 556 24.88 20.72 10.22
N LYS A 557 24.35 21.81 9.64
CA LYS A 557 24.45 23.16 10.21
C LYS A 557 23.60 23.27 11.47
N GLN A 558 24.16 23.81 12.54
CA GLN A 558 23.45 24.12 13.80
C GLN A 558 22.78 25.50 13.79
N GLY A 559 23.08 26.33 12.78
CA GLY A 559 22.48 27.64 12.58
C GLY A 559 22.64 28.09 11.13
N TYR A 560 21.64 28.80 10.61
CA TYR A 560 21.61 29.26 9.22
C TYR A 560 20.74 30.51 9.07
N PRO A 561 21.06 31.44 8.15
CA PRO A 561 20.16 32.54 7.83
C PRO A 561 18.95 32.00 7.05
N VAL A 562 17.79 32.56 7.34
CA VAL A 562 16.58 32.46 6.53
C VAL A 562 16.31 33.87 6.01
N GLU A 563 16.50 34.08 4.71
CA GLU A 563 16.39 35.38 4.05
C GLU A 563 15.02 35.50 3.38
N VAL A 564 14.36 36.64 3.54
CA VAL A 564 13.10 36.98 2.88
C VAL A 564 13.29 38.29 2.11
N LYS A 565 12.98 38.27 0.81
CA LYS A 565 13.09 39.42 -0.10
C LYS A 565 11.77 39.60 -0.84
N VAL A 566 11.21 40.81 -0.82
CA VAL A 566 9.94 41.15 -1.47
C VAL A 566 10.23 42.01 -2.69
N TYR A 567 9.61 41.66 -3.82
CA TYR A 567 9.72 42.37 -5.10
C TYR A 567 8.34 42.85 -5.54
N ALA A 568 8.24 44.08 -6.05
CA ALA A 568 7.02 44.55 -6.70
C ALA A 568 6.86 43.86 -8.06
N LYS A 569 5.64 43.45 -8.41
CA LYS A 569 5.35 42.65 -9.62
C LYS A 569 5.73 43.38 -10.93
N ASP A 570 5.67 44.71 -10.91
CA ASP A 570 6.08 45.62 -11.98
C ASP A 570 7.58 45.97 -11.97
N ASN A 571 8.30 45.69 -10.87
CA ASN A 571 9.76 45.86 -10.75
C ASN A 571 10.43 44.62 -10.12
N PRO A 572 10.48 43.47 -10.81
CA PRO A 572 11.04 42.23 -10.27
C PRO A 572 12.57 42.23 -10.12
N ALA A 573 13.26 43.28 -10.59
CA ALA A 573 14.73 43.33 -10.59
C ALA A 573 15.33 43.82 -9.26
N THR A 574 14.59 44.62 -8.48
CA THR A 574 15.07 45.22 -7.23
C THR A 574 14.10 44.90 -6.10
N PRO A 575 14.57 44.33 -4.96
CA PRO A 575 13.72 44.08 -3.82
C PRO A 575 13.37 45.40 -3.12
N ILE A 576 12.10 45.55 -2.76
CA ILE A 576 11.55 46.72 -2.05
C ILE A 576 11.65 46.57 -0.53
N PHE A 577 11.79 45.32 -0.06
CA PHE A 577 11.97 44.98 1.35
C PHE A 577 12.83 43.73 1.45
N GLU A 578 13.78 43.73 2.39
CA GLU A 578 14.60 42.57 2.73
C GLU A 578 14.69 42.41 4.25
N THR A 579 14.65 41.17 4.73
CA THR A 579 14.84 40.85 6.15
C THR A 579 15.43 39.44 6.30
N SER A 580 15.98 39.11 7.47
CA SER A 580 16.45 37.76 7.78
C SER A 580 16.29 37.43 9.25
N GLN A 581 16.02 36.16 9.53
CA GLN A 581 16.00 35.58 10.88
C GLN A 581 16.91 34.35 10.93
N PRO A 582 17.55 34.05 12.09
CA PRO A 582 18.33 32.84 12.25
C PRO A 582 17.42 31.62 12.47
N GLY A 583 17.61 30.58 11.66
CA GLY A 583 17.06 29.25 11.90
C GLY A 583 18.05 28.35 12.64
N ALA A 584 17.53 27.43 13.45
CA ALA A 584 18.27 26.58 14.38
C ALA A 584 17.72 25.14 14.49
N ALA A 585 16.88 24.68 13.55
CA ALA A 585 16.41 23.28 13.54
C ALA A 585 17.59 22.31 13.44
N ARG A 586 17.50 21.15 14.11
CA ARG A 586 18.54 20.10 14.01
C ARG A 586 18.46 19.38 12.67
N THR A 587 19.51 18.64 12.31
CA THR A 587 19.54 17.85 11.08
C THR A 587 18.38 16.84 11.03
N GLY A 588 17.59 16.88 9.96
CA GLY A 588 16.40 16.03 9.79
C GLY A 588 15.12 16.58 10.43
N GLU A 589 15.21 17.67 11.18
CA GLU A 589 14.07 18.38 11.79
C GLU A 589 13.73 19.65 11.01
N HIS A 590 12.69 20.36 11.45
CA HIS A 590 12.29 21.64 10.87
C HIS A 590 11.97 22.68 11.95
N GLN A 591 11.78 23.93 11.52
CA GLN A 591 11.37 25.04 12.37
C GLN A 591 10.42 25.96 11.61
N GLU A 592 9.34 26.40 12.26
CA GLU A 592 8.49 27.50 11.81
C GLU A 592 9.08 28.86 12.24
N LEU A 593 8.96 29.86 11.37
CA LEU A 593 9.37 31.25 11.58
C LEU A 593 8.27 32.19 11.04
N GLU A 594 7.89 33.20 11.83
CA GLU A 594 6.96 34.26 11.39
C GLU A 594 7.75 35.50 10.96
N PHE A 595 7.47 36.01 9.75
CA PHE A 595 7.95 37.30 9.29
C PHE A 595 6.81 38.30 9.21
N ARG A 596 7.09 39.56 9.56
CA ARG A 596 6.20 40.70 9.37
C ARG A 596 6.72 41.55 8.23
N LEU A 597 5.91 41.69 7.18
CA LEU A 597 6.28 42.39 5.95
C LEU A 597 5.55 43.73 5.92
N PRO A 598 6.22 44.87 6.17
CA PRO A 598 5.62 46.19 6.07
C PRO A 598 5.44 46.53 4.58
N LEU A 599 4.21 46.45 4.08
CA LEU A 599 3.88 46.56 2.65
C LEU A 599 2.65 47.44 2.43
N GLU A 600 2.73 48.27 1.41
CA GLU A 600 1.58 49.02 0.89
C GLU A 600 0.65 48.10 0.07
N SER A 601 -0.52 48.59 -0.32
CA SER A 601 -1.43 47.84 -1.18
C SER A 601 -0.83 47.65 -2.58
N GLY A 602 -0.74 46.41 -3.07
CA GLY A 602 -0.06 46.10 -4.32
C GLY A 602 0.00 44.61 -4.66
N SER A 603 0.78 44.29 -5.69
CA SER A 603 1.08 42.93 -6.15
C SER A 603 2.57 42.65 -6.01
N TYR A 604 2.92 41.57 -5.34
CA TYR A 604 4.31 41.25 -5.00
C TYR A 604 4.67 39.79 -5.28
N ALA A 605 5.98 39.54 -5.41
CA ALA A 605 6.59 38.22 -5.26
C ALA A 605 7.47 38.23 -4.00
N VAL A 606 7.27 37.26 -3.11
CA VAL A 606 8.09 37.08 -1.90
C VAL A 606 8.98 35.88 -2.08
N LYS A 607 10.30 36.09 -2.14
CA LYS A 607 11.30 35.03 -2.27
C LYS A 607 11.92 34.74 -0.91
N VAL A 608 11.93 33.47 -0.53
CA VAL A 608 12.56 32.97 0.69
C VAL A 608 13.73 32.08 0.33
N ALA A 609 14.87 32.24 1.00
CA ALA A 609 16.06 31.42 0.80
C ALA A 609 16.65 30.93 2.14
N ALA A 610 16.98 29.64 2.20
CA ALA A 610 17.67 29.02 3.33
C ALA A 610 18.43 27.77 2.84
N LEU A 611 19.57 27.46 3.48
CA LEU A 611 20.31 26.20 3.27
C LEU A 611 20.74 25.89 1.81
N GLY A 612 20.73 26.88 0.90
CA GLY A 612 21.02 26.69 -0.52
C GLY A 612 19.81 26.30 -1.38
N ALA A 613 18.60 26.32 -0.80
CA ALA A 613 17.33 26.22 -1.50
C ALA A 613 16.56 27.56 -1.41
N SER A 614 15.59 27.75 -2.30
CA SER A 614 14.68 28.89 -2.25
C SER A 614 13.29 28.53 -2.73
N ASN A 615 12.28 29.26 -2.25
CA ASN A 615 10.89 29.16 -2.70
C ASN A 615 10.28 30.56 -2.87
N GLU A 616 9.14 30.64 -3.55
CA GLU A 616 8.50 31.92 -3.89
C GLU A 616 6.99 31.89 -3.65
N THR A 617 6.45 33.03 -3.21
CA THR A 617 5.02 33.29 -3.01
C THR A 617 4.55 34.42 -3.91
N GLN A 618 3.45 34.20 -4.63
CA GLN A 618 2.67 35.29 -5.21
C GLN A 618 1.81 35.91 -4.11
N LEU A 619 2.04 37.19 -3.79
CA LEU A 619 1.36 37.91 -2.70
C LEU A 619 0.52 39.05 -3.26
N GLY A 620 -0.76 39.10 -2.88
CA GLY A 620 -1.61 40.28 -3.03
C GLY A 620 -1.74 41.03 -1.71
N VAL A 621 -1.69 42.36 -1.74
CA VAL A 621 -1.95 43.19 -0.54
C VAL A 621 -3.07 44.18 -0.84
N GLY A 622 -4.20 44.03 -0.15
CA GLY A 622 -5.33 44.94 -0.20
C GLY A 622 -5.14 46.19 0.67
N GLN A 623 -5.97 47.20 0.45
CA GLN A 623 -6.14 48.29 1.41
C GLN A 623 -7.01 47.80 2.58
N ALA A 624 -6.68 48.23 3.80
CA ALA A 624 -7.51 47.94 4.96
C ALA A 624 -8.78 48.81 4.92
N ALA A 625 -9.90 48.24 4.46
CA ALA A 625 -11.16 48.95 4.24
C ALA A 625 -12.39 48.14 4.67
N GLY A 626 -13.55 48.79 4.65
CA GLY A 626 -14.84 48.18 5.00
C GLY A 626 -14.99 47.83 6.49
N LYS A 627 -16.00 47.00 6.79
CA LYS A 627 -16.29 46.55 8.17
C LYS A 627 -16.81 45.13 8.17
N VAL A 628 -16.18 44.29 8.97
CA VAL A 628 -16.58 42.92 9.29
C VAL A 628 -16.52 42.70 10.81
N THR A 629 -17.34 41.78 11.30
CA THR A 629 -17.35 41.31 12.69
C THR A 629 -17.40 39.79 12.73
N VAL A 630 -16.84 39.18 13.78
CA VAL A 630 -17.13 37.79 14.14
C VAL A 630 -18.00 37.73 15.40
N SER A 631 -18.90 36.74 15.46
CA SER A 631 -19.59 36.34 16.67
C SER A 631 -19.48 34.84 16.87
N ALA A 632 -19.06 34.41 18.07
CA ALA A 632 -19.20 33.03 18.52
C ALA A 632 -20.64 32.80 19.02
N VAL A 633 -21.31 31.77 18.53
CA VAL A 633 -22.69 31.44 18.87
C VAL A 633 -22.94 29.95 18.65
N ASP A 634 -23.49 29.28 19.66
CA ASP A 634 -24.06 27.94 19.55
C ASP A 634 -25.43 28.05 18.82
N ILE A 635 -25.47 27.69 17.54
CA ILE A 635 -26.66 27.90 16.67
C ILE A 635 -27.65 26.74 16.81
N ASN A 636 -27.17 25.52 17.08
CA ASN A 636 -27.97 24.31 17.14
C ASN A 636 -28.29 23.84 18.59
N ALA A 637 -27.74 24.52 19.61
CA ALA A 637 -27.82 24.19 21.03
C ALA A 637 -27.12 22.87 21.42
N ASP A 638 -26.01 22.50 20.75
CA ASP A 638 -25.21 21.31 21.07
C ASP A 638 -24.06 21.55 22.06
N GLY A 639 -23.81 22.81 22.43
CA GLY A 639 -22.74 23.21 23.35
C GLY A 639 -21.41 23.57 22.66
N ILE A 640 -21.33 23.49 21.34
CA ILE A 640 -20.19 23.93 20.53
C ILE A 640 -20.55 25.26 19.87
N ASN A 641 -19.61 26.23 19.83
CA ASN A 641 -19.85 27.49 19.13
C ASN A 641 -19.55 27.35 17.63
N GLU A 642 -20.49 27.78 16.80
CA GLU A 642 -20.20 28.27 15.45
C GLU A 642 -19.56 29.66 15.52
N TYR A 643 -18.80 30.00 14.48
CA TYR A 643 -18.20 31.33 14.33
C TYR A 643 -18.73 31.98 13.08
N ARG A 644 -19.56 33.02 13.25
CA ARG A 644 -20.17 33.77 12.16
C ARG A 644 -19.35 35.00 11.84
N LEU A 645 -18.74 35.05 10.66
CA LEU A 645 -18.05 36.23 10.12
C LEU A 645 -19.00 36.94 9.14
N GLU A 646 -19.23 38.24 9.33
CA GLU A 646 -20.27 38.95 8.57
C GLU A 646 -19.85 40.39 8.22
N ASN A 647 -20.03 40.75 6.94
CA ASN A 647 -19.82 42.10 6.38
C ASN A 647 -21.03 42.52 5.52
N ASP A 648 -20.95 43.63 4.77
CA ASP A 648 -22.06 44.12 3.95
C ASP A 648 -22.40 43.24 2.72
N LYS A 649 -21.51 42.31 2.34
CA LYS A 649 -21.65 41.47 1.13
C LYS A 649 -22.07 40.04 1.44
N VAL A 650 -21.49 39.45 2.49
CA VAL A 650 -21.64 38.04 2.81
C VAL A 650 -21.81 37.79 4.30
N ARG A 651 -22.41 36.64 4.62
CA ARG A 651 -22.39 36.03 5.95
C ARG A 651 -21.82 34.63 5.83
N VAL A 652 -20.71 34.39 6.53
CA VAL A 652 -19.98 33.13 6.54
C VAL A 652 -20.16 32.49 7.91
N THR A 653 -20.61 31.24 7.97
CA THR A 653 -20.69 30.47 9.22
C THR A 653 -19.64 29.37 9.19
N LEU A 654 -18.76 29.35 10.20
CA LEU A 654 -17.75 28.30 10.39
C LEU A 654 -18.22 27.32 11.47
N LEU A 655 -18.09 26.01 11.20
CA LEU A 655 -18.20 24.97 12.21
C LEU A 655 -16.82 24.64 12.76
N ALA A 656 -16.71 24.54 14.08
CA ALA A 656 -15.56 23.90 14.72
C ALA A 656 -15.47 22.39 14.39
N ILE A 657 -16.59 21.75 14.02
CA ILE A 657 -16.62 20.36 13.55
C ILE A 657 -16.02 20.27 12.13
N GLY A 658 -14.85 19.65 12.02
CA GLY A 658 -14.07 19.53 10.79
C GLY A 658 -13.38 20.81 10.31
N ALA A 659 -13.42 21.89 11.12
CA ALA A 659 -12.96 23.22 10.75
C ALA A 659 -13.40 23.62 9.33
N ARG A 660 -14.70 23.81 9.12
CA ARG A 660 -15.29 23.98 7.78
C ARG A 660 -16.12 25.25 7.67
N VAL A 661 -16.22 25.79 6.45
CA VAL A 661 -17.20 26.85 6.13
C VAL A 661 -18.53 26.16 5.80
N ILE A 662 -19.47 26.07 6.74
CA ILE A 662 -20.76 25.39 6.50
C ILE A 662 -21.75 26.24 5.71
N GLU A 663 -21.66 27.57 5.83
CA GLU A 663 -22.48 28.51 5.09
C GLU A 663 -21.60 29.61 4.50
N TYR A 664 -21.89 29.96 3.24
CA TYR A 664 -21.40 31.15 2.58
C TYR A 664 -22.61 31.82 1.90
N ILE A 665 -23.22 32.77 2.60
CA ILE A 665 -24.47 33.39 2.17
C ILE A 665 -24.19 34.72 1.49
N VAL A 666 -24.59 34.85 0.22
CA VAL A 666 -24.52 36.07 -0.59
C VAL A 666 -25.73 36.94 -0.25
N LYS A 667 -25.52 38.04 0.49
CA LYS A 667 -26.60 38.85 1.08
C LYS A 667 -27.55 39.49 0.04
N GLU A 668 -27.05 39.82 -1.14
CA GLU A 668 -27.84 40.42 -2.22
C GLU A 668 -28.94 39.48 -2.75
N LYS A 669 -28.69 38.16 -2.69
CA LYS A 669 -29.63 37.11 -3.11
C LYS A 669 -30.32 36.41 -1.93
N ASN A 670 -29.72 36.51 -0.73
CA ASN A 670 -30.05 35.68 0.44
C ASN A 670 -29.91 34.17 0.13
N ASP A 671 -28.89 33.82 -0.64
CA ASP A 671 -28.63 32.44 -1.10
C ASP A 671 -27.28 31.92 -0.59
N ASN A 672 -27.18 30.62 -0.34
CA ASN A 672 -26.01 29.92 0.18
C ASN A 672 -25.32 29.14 -0.95
N VAL A 673 -24.11 29.55 -1.37
CA VAL A 673 -23.43 28.97 -2.55
C VAL A 673 -22.76 27.60 -2.30
N LEU A 674 -23.01 27.00 -1.13
CA LEU A 674 -22.42 25.74 -0.69
C LEU A 674 -23.53 24.75 -0.31
N PHE A 675 -23.34 23.47 -0.62
CA PHE A 675 -24.17 22.40 -0.09
C PHE A 675 -24.17 22.45 1.44
N LYS A 676 -25.31 22.16 2.07
CA LYS A 676 -25.44 22.14 3.53
C LYS A 676 -26.43 21.06 3.95
N LEU A 677 -25.95 20.16 4.81
CA LEU A 677 -26.76 19.16 5.50
C LEU A 677 -26.86 19.48 7.01
N TRP A 678 -25.77 19.92 7.65
CA TRP A 678 -25.76 20.25 9.08
C TRP A 678 -26.80 21.34 9.45
N PRO A 679 -27.45 21.29 10.63
CA PRO A 679 -27.32 20.28 11.70
C PRO A 679 -28.18 19.04 11.47
N GLU A 680 -28.90 18.96 10.35
CA GLU A 680 -29.54 17.72 9.92
C GLU A 680 -28.47 16.68 9.58
N LYS A 681 -28.93 15.44 9.45
CA LYS A 681 -28.06 14.29 9.20
C LYS A 681 -28.69 13.34 8.20
N GLU A 682 -27.83 12.60 7.51
CA GLU A 682 -28.23 11.51 6.63
C GLU A 682 -29.19 10.54 7.34
N SER A 683 -30.17 10.02 6.60
CA SER A 683 -31.10 9.00 7.13
C SER A 683 -30.39 7.74 7.64
N THR A 684 -29.15 7.53 7.18
CA THR A 684 -28.24 6.44 7.53
C THR A 684 -27.28 6.74 8.68
N ASP A 685 -27.35 7.92 9.33
CA ASP A 685 -26.44 8.32 10.44
C ASP A 685 -26.29 7.24 11.52
N LYS A 686 -27.40 6.60 11.89
CA LYS A 686 -27.46 5.58 12.94
C LYS A 686 -26.99 4.19 12.50
N ARG A 687 -26.48 4.02 11.29
CA ARG A 687 -25.90 2.75 10.81
C ARG A 687 -24.67 2.41 11.67
N PRO A 688 -24.48 1.16 12.13
CA PRO A 688 -23.27 0.76 12.84
C PRO A 688 -22.01 1.15 12.06
N PHE A 689 -21.05 1.77 12.76
CA PHE A 689 -19.80 2.29 12.19
C PHE A 689 -19.95 3.35 11.09
N ARG A 690 -21.04 4.14 11.07
CA ARG A 690 -21.27 5.17 10.04
C ARG A 690 -20.10 6.12 9.84
N GLU A 691 -19.46 6.56 10.91
CA GLU A 691 -18.28 7.45 10.92
C GLU A 691 -17.03 6.86 10.23
N ARG A 692 -17.02 5.55 9.91
CA ARG A 692 -15.97 4.90 9.11
C ARG A 692 -16.29 4.88 7.60
N GLY A 693 -17.49 5.30 7.23
CA GLY A 693 -17.90 5.61 5.86
C GLY A 693 -17.96 7.12 5.67
N PHE A 694 -17.63 7.61 4.47
CA PHE A 694 -17.68 9.03 4.18
C PHE A 694 -19.14 9.55 4.19
N TYR A 695 -19.36 10.76 4.69
CA TYR A 695 -20.50 11.58 4.30
C TYR A 695 -20.19 13.06 4.53
N PRO A 696 -20.62 13.95 3.62
CA PRO A 696 -20.44 15.39 3.80
C PRO A 696 -21.44 15.94 4.83
N TYR A 697 -21.01 16.93 5.60
CA TYR A 697 -21.93 17.84 6.31
C TYR A 697 -22.38 19.00 5.38
N GLY A 698 -21.69 19.17 4.26
CA GLY A 698 -21.74 20.34 3.40
C GLY A 698 -20.66 21.36 3.74
N GLY A 699 -20.55 22.35 2.86
CA GLY A 699 -19.67 23.49 3.01
C GLY A 699 -18.38 23.42 2.20
N PHE A 700 -17.35 24.09 2.71
CA PHE A 700 -15.96 23.90 2.32
C PHE A 700 -15.33 22.91 3.30
N GLU A 701 -15.26 21.64 2.89
CA GLU A 701 -14.70 20.51 3.66
C GLU A 701 -13.24 20.24 3.29
N ASP A 702 -12.62 19.26 3.94
CA ASP A 702 -11.40 18.62 3.45
C ASP A 702 -11.69 17.15 3.13
N PHE A 703 -10.91 16.58 2.23
CA PHE A 703 -10.87 15.16 1.91
C PHE A 703 -9.44 14.64 2.16
N LEU A 704 -9.26 13.96 3.29
CA LEU A 704 -8.04 13.49 3.93
C LEU A 704 -8.27 12.04 4.38
N GLY A 705 -8.30 11.11 3.43
CA GLY A 705 -8.78 9.74 3.63
C GLY A 705 -10.25 9.56 3.24
N GLN A 706 -10.71 8.31 3.13
CA GLN A 706 -12.14 8.01 2.96
C GLN A 706 -12.57 6.85 3.89
N ALA A 707 -13.36 7.05 4.96
CA ALA A 707 -13.82 8.33 5.51
C ALA A 707 -12.67 9.30 5.81
N SER A 708 -12.98 10.59 5.92
CA SER A 708 -11.97 11.64 6.06
C SER A 708 -11.69 11.96 7.53
N ILE A 709 -10.42 12.19 7.90
CA ILE A 709 -10.00 12.25 9.32
C ILE A 709 -10.66 13.40 10.12
N GLU A 710 -10.95 14.51 9.46
CA GLU A 710 -11.48 15.72 10.08
C GLU A 710 -12.98 15.69 10.31
N THR A 711 -13.73 14.86 9.57
CA THR A 711 -15.13 15.14 9.27
C THR A 711 -15.98 15.33 10.54
N HIS A 712 -15.75 14.50 11.56
CA HIS A 712 -16.49 14.51 12.83
C HIS A 712 -15.69 15.06 14.02
N ARG A 713 -14.48 15.60 13.79
CA ARG A 713 -13.63 16.10 14.88
C ARG A 713 -13.98 17.54 15.24
N VAL A 714 -14.20 17.83 16.51
CA VAL A 714 -14.25 19.21 17.02
C VAL A 714 -12.81 19.76 17.09
N TYR A 715 -12.60 20.94 16.51
CA TYR A 715 -11.35 21.68 16.53
C TYR A 715 -11.31 22.71 17.67
N ASP A 716 -10.13 22.95 18.21
CA ASP A 716 -9.88 24.06 19.12
C ASP A 716 -9.91 25.36 18.30
N ALA A 717 -10.90 26.20 18.55
CA ALA A 717 -11.19 27.41 17.78
C ALA A 717 -10.88 28.69 18.57
N GLU A 718 -10.22 29.65 17.91
CA GLU A 718 -9.73 30.89 18.49
C GLU A 718 -10.02 32.08 17.59
N VAL A 719 -10.63 33.13 18.13
CA VAL A 719 -10.80 34.41 17.41
C VAL A 719 -9.48 35.18 17.46
N ILE A 720 -8.75 35.19 16.34
CA ILE A 720 -7.48 35.91 16.18
C ILE A 720 -7.70 37.40 15.94
N LYS A 721 -8.82 37.76 15.27
CA LYS A 721 -9.25 39.13 15.05
C LYS A 721 -10.77 39.20 15.06
N ASP A 722 -11.33 39.94 16.01
CA ASP A 722 -12.78 40.00 16.26
C ASP A 722 -13.54 40.90 15.27
N GLY A 723 -12.86 41.83 14.62
CA GLY A 723 -13.43 42.60 13.51
C GLY A 723 -12.59 43.79 13.05
N GLY A 724 -13.28 44.73 12.40
CA GLY A 724 -12.67 45.91 11.76
C GLY A 724 -12.60 45.71 10.25
N THR A 725 -11.45 45.99 9.64
CA THR A 725 -11.23 45.83 8.18
C THR A 725 -11.06 44.38 7.73
N SER A 726 -10.87 43.46 8.67
CA SER A 726 -10.94 42.01 8.45
C SER A 726 -11.27 41.32 9.78
N ALA A 727 -11.84 40.13 9.75
CA ALA A 727 -12.07 39.28 10.92
C ALA A 727 -11.41 37.93 10.68
N SER A 728 -10.94 37.26 11.73
CA SER A 728 -10.21 35.99 11.57
C SER A 728 -10.39 35.02 12.72
N VAL A 729 -10.55 33.74 12.36
CA VAL A 729 -10.69 32.62 13.29
C VAL A 729 -9.68 31.55 12.90
N ARG A 730 -8.89 31.10 13.87
CA ARG A 730 -8.01 29.94 13.74
C ARG A 730 -8.73 28.72 14.32
N MET A 731 -8.57 27.57 13.69
CA MET A 731 -9.06 26.28 14.17
C MET A 731 -7.94 25.25 14.03
N ALA A 732 -7.59 24.56 15.11
CA ALA A 732 -6.53 23.55 15.11
C ALA A 732 -7.00 22.22 15.73
N ALA A 733 -6.45 21.11 15.24
CA ALA A 733 -6.60 19.79 15.84
C ALA A 733 -5.31 18.97 15.68
N ASP A 734 -5.03 18.13 16.68
CA ASP A 734 -4.02 17.08 16.60
C ASP A 734 -4.68 15.70 16.43
N TYR A 735 -4.20 14.96 15.43
CA TYR A 735 -4.58 13.58 15.15
C TYR A 735 -3.40 12.65 15.44
N TYR A 736 -3.13 12.46 16.73
CA TYR A 736 -2.04 11.63 17.23
C TYR A 736 -0.67 12.09 16.69
N GLY A 737 -0.32 13.36 16.84
CA GLY A 737 0.92 13.93 16.28
C GLY A 737 0.88 14.23 14.78
N ASN A 738 -0.33 14.35 14.20
CA ASN A 738 -0.55 14.95 12.89
C ASN A 738 -1.40 16.22 13.12
N ARG A 739 -0.78 17.39 13.05
CA ARG A 739 -1.45 18.69 13.29
C ARG A 739 -2.05 19.21 11.99
N LEU A 740 -3.32 19.58 12.04
CA LEU A 740 -4.04 20.28 10.98
C LEU A 740 -4.58 21.58 11.57
N GLU A 741 -4.12 22.71 11.03
CA GLU A 741 -4.50 24.05 11.43
C GLU A 741 -5.06 24.81 10.22
N LYS A 742 -6.21 25.46 10.39
CA LYS A 742 -6.81 26.37 9.42
C LYS A 742 -6.96 27.76 10.01
N THR A 743 -6.66 28.79 9.23
CA THR A 743 -7.04 30.18 9.56
C THR A 743 -7.98 30.70 8.49
N PHE A 744 -9.17 31.11 8.94
CA PHE A 744 -10.20 31.73 8.11
C PHE A 744 -10.12 33.25 8.27
N THR A 745 -10.07 33.98 7.16
CA THR A 745 -10.05 35.45 7.17
C THR A 745 -11.07 36.01 6.18
N LEU A 746 -12.08 36.72 6.69
CA LEU A 746 -13.04 37.46 5.87
C LEU A 746 -12.60 38.93 5.75
N ASP A 747 -12.56 39.42 4.51
CA ASP A 747 -12.19 40.80 4.17
C ASP A 747 -13.35 41.78 4.47
N GLY A 748 -13.04 43.04 4.79
CA GLY A 748 -14.03 44.00 5.31
C GLY A 748 -14.91 44.65 4.25
N ASP A 749 -14.41 44.81 3.02
CA ASP A 749 -15.09 45.49 1.90
C ASP A 749 -15.54 44.56 0.76
N SER A 750 -15.26 43.27 0.89
CA SER A 750 -15.30 42.28 -0.19
C SER A 750 -15.97 40.99 0.26
N PRO A 751 -16.58 40.20 -0.64
CA PRO A 751 -16.96 38.82 -0.33
C PRO A 751 -15.74 37.90 -0.05
N LEU A 752 -14.51 38.30 -0.39
CA LEU A 752 -13.32 37.45 -0.30
C LEU A 752 -13.12 36.82 1.09
N LEU A 753 -13.22 35.49 1.14
CA LEU A 753 -12.86 34.65 2.28
C LEU A 753 -11.59 33.86 1.94
N GLU A 754 -10.56 34.00 2.76
CA GLU A 754 -9.33 33.21 2.70
C GLU A 754 -9.40 32.05 3.69
N VAL A 755 -8.92 30.86 3.27
CA VAL A 755 -8.66 29.70 4.12
C VAL A 755 -7.19 29.31 3.97
N ARG A 756 -6.38 29.59 4.99
CA ARG A 756 -4.97 29.17 5.07
C ARG A 756 -4.88 27.84 5.79
N PHE A 757 -4.10 26.91 5.24
CA PHE A 757 -3.80 25.62 5.83
C PHE A 757 -2.34 25.58 6.29
N ALA A 758 -2.10 25.01 7.47
CA ALA A 758 -0.80 24.56 7.95
C ALA A 758 -0.93 23.11 8.43
N LEU A 759 -0.29 22.17 7.73
CA LEU A 759 -0.33 20.74 8.04
C LEU A 759 1.06 20.27 8.48
N GLU A 760 1.14 19.58 9.62
CA GLU A 760 2.37 18.97 10.12
C GLU A 760 2.10 17.49 10.36
N PHE A 761 2.26 16.68 9.32
CA PHE A 761 1.92 15.25 9.33
C PHE A 761 3.17 14.39 9.44
N ARG A 762 3.03 13.26 10.15
CA ARG A 762 4.07 12.23 10.35
C ARG A 762 3.75 10.90 9.68
N ASN A 763 2.47 10.68 9.35
CA ASN A 763 1.95 9.45 8.77
C ASN A 763 2.04 9.49 7.23
N PRO A 764 2.85 8.63 6.58
CA PRO A 764 3.09 8.69 5.13
C PRO A 764 1.90 8.23 4.27
N GLU A 765 0.90 7.59 4.87
CA GLU A 765 -0.35 7.22 4.20
C GLU A 765 -1.40 8.34 4.18
N LEU A 766 -1.19 9.42 4.95
CA LEU A 766 -1.94 10.69 4.87
C LEU A 766 -1.15 11.67 3.99
N ASN A 767 -1.06 11.35 2.69
CA ASN A 767 -0.16 12.00 1.73
C ASN A 767 -0.87 12.95 0.74
N MET A 768 -2.19 13.08 0.81
CA MET A 768 -2.96 13.90 -0.14
C MET A 768 -4.13 14.59 0.58
N LEU A 769 -4.28 15.89 0.34
CA LEU A 769 -5.39 16.74 0.79
C LEU A 769 -6.24 17.13 -0.43
N GLY A 770 -7.55 16.90 -0.39
CA GLY A 770 -8.52 17.53 -1.27
C GLY A 770 -9.34 18.59 -0.52
N PRO A 771 -8.96 19.89 -0.52
CA PRO A 771 -9.81 20.96 -0.01
C PRO A 771 -11.04 21.05 -0.92
N GLN A 772 -12.25 21.09 -0.36
CA GLN A 772 -13.45 20.74 -1.09
C GLN A 772 -14.60 21.72 -0.83
N PRO A 773 -14.74 22.81 -1.60
CA PRO A 773 -16.04 23.44 -1.77
C PRO A 773 -17.02 22.44 -2.40
N ILE A 774 -18.03 22.08 -1.63
CA ILE A 774 -19.19 21.33 -2.12
C ILE A 774 -20.20 22.37 -2.59
N LEU A 775 -20.33 22.54 -3.89
CA LEU A 775 -21.19 23.53 -4.52
C LEU A 775 -22.60 23.00 -4.68
N ALA A 776 -23.53 23.87 -4.33
CA ALA A 776 -24.96 23.71 -4.49
C ALA A 776 -25.47 25.14 -4.62
N LEU A 777 -25.77 25.57 -5.86
CA LEU A 777 -26.09 26.96 -6.18
C LEU A 777 -27.61 27.06 -6.42
N GLY A 778 -28.23 28.17 -5.98
CA GLY A 778 -29.68 28.35 -6.03
C GLY A 778 -30.46 27.37 -5.15
N GLU A 779 -31.79 27.40 -5.23
CA GLU A 779 -32.70 26.48 -4.54
C GLU A 779 -32.66 25.05 -5.13
N LYS A 780 -32.28 24.91 -6.42
CA LYS A 780 -32.37 23.64 -7.17
C LYS A 780 -31.10 23.32 -7.96
N HIS A 781 -30.32 22.37 -7.46
CA HIS A 781 -29.08 21.93 -8.10
C HIS A 781 -29.36 20.91 -9.22
N TRP A 782 -29.27 21.38 -10.47
CA TRP A 782 -29.69 20.65 -11.66
C TRP A 782 -29.01 21.25 -12.91
N THR A 783 -29.46 20.96 -14.14
CA THR A 783 -28.83 21.37 -15.40
C THR A 783 -28.56 22.88 -15.60
N GLU A 784 -29.22 23.72 -14.80
CA GLU A 784 -29.02 25.17 -14.66
C GLU A 784 -27.66 25.53 -14.03
N ASP A 785 -27.06 24.63 -13.25
CA ASP A 785 -25.69 24.73 -12.74
C ASP A 785 -24.67 24.56 -13.87
N VAL A 786 -23.84 25.58 -14.04
CA VAL A 786 -22.73 25.62 -15.01
C VAL A 786 -21.40 25.78 -14.28
N PHE A 787 -20.51 24.83 -14.51
CA PHE A 787 -19.16 24.82 -13.95
C PHE A 787 -18.10 25.10 -15.01
N VAL A 788 -17.09 25.89 -14.65
CA VAL A 788 -16.03 26.32 -15.58
C VAL A 788 -14.65 26.06 -14.98
N VAL A 789 -13.79 25.41 -15.77
CA VAL A 789 -12.43 25.00 -15.36
C VAL A 789 -11.39 25.40 -16.42
N PRO A 790 -10.28 26.07 -16.04
CA PRO A 790 -9.18 26.46 -16.93
C PRO A 790 -8.20 25.30 -17.16
N ALA A 791 -8.62 24.24 -17.86
CA ALA A 791 -7.76 23.10 -18.15
C ALA A 791 -6.62 23.45 -19.16
N LYS A 792 -5.55 22.64 -19.16
CA LYS A 792 -4.44 22.76 -20.14
C LYS A 792 -4.89 22.62 -21.59
N SER A 793 -5.95 21.86 -21.84
CA SER A 793 -6.59 21.68 -23.15
C SER A 793 -7.49 22.85 -23.57
N GLY A 794 -7.67 23.86 -22.72
CA GLY A 794 -8.57 24.99 -22.93
C GLY A 794 -9.60 25.13 -21.81
N ARG A 795 -10.40 26.21 -21.85
CA ARG A 795 -11.50 26.40 -20.90
C ARG A 795 -12.55 25.32 -21.12
N ARG A 796 -12.85 24.56 -20.07
CA ARG A 796 -13.89 23.53 -20.04
C ARG A 796 -15.13 24.12 -19.38
N GLU A 797 -16.30 23.80 -19.93
CA GLU A 797 -17.61 24.08 -19.35
C GLU A 797 -18.32 22.74 -19.18
N VAL A 798 -18.88 22.47 -18.01
CA VAL A 798 -19.61 21.24 -17.68
C VAL A 798 -20.86 21.62 -16.90
N ARG A 799 -21.96 20.92 -17.15
CA ARG A 799 -23.23 21.10 -16.42
C ARG A 799 -23.45 19.95 -15.46
N MET A 800 -24.20 20.19 -14.39
CA MET A 800 -24.65 19.13 -13.50
C MET A 800 -25.37 18.04 -14.30
N ARG A 801 -24.99 16.78 -14.08
CA ARG A 801 -25.64 15.59 -14.66
C ARG A 801 -26.54 14.93 -13.61
N PRO A 802 -27.82 15.31 -13.51
CA PRO A 802 -28.73 14.73 -12.52
C PRO A 802 -29.14 13.27 -12.82
N GLU A 803 -28.82 12.74 -13.99
CA GLU A 803 -29.18 11.38 -14.42
C GLU A 803 -28.18 10.28 -14.01
N GLU A 804 -26.95 10.64 -13.64
CA GLU A 804 -25.88 9.68 -13.36
C GLU A 804 -24.82 10.23 -12.39
N TYR A 805 -23.87 9.38 -11.99
CA TYR A 805 -22.61 9.88 -11.44
C TYR A 805 -21.74 10.44 -12.53
N PHE A 806 -21.03 11.52 -12.21
CA PHE A 806 -20.00 12.04 -13.08
C PHE A 806 -18.74 12.39 -12.28
N GLY A 807 -17.57 12.03 -12.81
CA GLY A 807 -16.28 12.49 -12.30
C GLY A 807 -15.27 12.75 -13.42
N GLU A 808 -14.57 13.87 -13.37
CA GLU A 808 -13.51 14.21 -14.34
C GLU A 808 -12.28 14.81 -13.61
N VAL A 809 -11.09 14.46 -14.11
CA VAL A 809 -9.81 15.00 -13.67
C VAL A 809 -9.36 16.07 -14.66
N PHE A 810 -9.10 17.28 -14.16
CA PHE A 810 -8.63 18.40 -14.96
C PHE A 810 -7.19 18.78 -14.57
N PHE A 811 -6.26 18.55 -15.49
CA PHE A 811 -4.94 19.16 -15.41
C PHE A 811 -5.05 20.65 -15.73
N LEU A 812 -4.77 21.50 -14.74
CA LEU A 812 -5.01 22.95 -14.82
C LEU A 812 -3.93 23.72 -15.57
N LYS A 813 -4.35 24.81 -16.21
CA LYS A 813 -3.50 25.91 -16.70
C LYS A 813 -3.41 27.04 -15.66
N GLU A 814 -4.52 27.34 -14.99
CA GLU A 814 -4.61 28.39 -13.97
C GLU A 814 -5.29 27.86 -12.70
N GLY A 815 -4.99 28.49 -11.56
CA GLY A 815 -5.41 28.01 -10.23
C GLY A 815 -6.77 28.54 -9.81
N TRP A 816 -7.82 28.19 -10.56
CA TRP A 816 -9.20 28.56 -10.22
C TRP A 816 -10.22 27.58 -10.79
N ASN A 817 -11.42 27.62 -10.24
CA ASN A 817 -12.64 27.00 -10.77
C ASN A 817 -13.83 27.94 -10.51
N ALA A 818 -14.90 27.80 -11.28
CA ALA A 818 -16.12 28.57 -11.06
C ALA A 818 -17.38 27.70 -11.20
N GLY A 819 -18.43 28.10 -10.51
CA GLY A 819 -19.79 27.60 -10.66
C GLY A 819 -20.78 28.76 -10.76
N ARG A 820 -21.89 28.59 -11.47
CA ARG A 820 -22.98 29.55 -11.57
C ARG A 820 -24.31 28.83 -11.79
N ASP A 821 -25.30 29.15 -10.96
CA ASP A 821 -26.70 28.90 -11.32
C ASP A 821 -27.12 29.95 -12.36
N THR A 822 -27.66 29.48 -13.49
CA THR A 822 -28.01 30.34 -14.63
C THR A 822 -29.43 30.92 -14.60
N VAL A 823 -30.24 30.57 -13.60
CA VAL A 823 -31.63 31.03 -13.38
C VAL A 823 -31.70 32.07 -12.27
N GLU A 824 -31.17 31.74 -11.09
CA GLU A 824 -31.11 32.60 -9.90
C GLU A 824 -29.97 33.61 -9.97
N ASP A 825 -29.02 33.42 -10.89
CA ASP A 825 -27.92 34.34 -11.18
C ASP A 825 -27.06 34.64 -9.94
N VAL A 826 -26.57 33.56 -9.34
CA VAL A 826 -25.56 33.53 -8.28
C VAL A 826 -24.34 32.76 -8.80
N SER A 827 -23.14 33.15 -8.37
CA SER A 827 -21.91 32.46 -8.76
C SER A 827 -20.93 32.29 -7.61
N PHE A 828 -20.08 31.28 -7.76
CA PHE A 828 -18.94 30.98 -6.92
C PHE A 828 -17.67 30.95 -7.78
N VAL A 829 -16.57 31.51 -7.26
CA VAL A 829 -15.22 31.32 -7.80
C VAL A 829 -14.30 30.88 -6.68
N GLY A 830 -13.61 29.76 -6.90
CA GLY A 830 -12.52 29.28 -6.06
C GLY A 830 -11.17 29.63 -6.69
N ALA A 831 -10.19 30.00 -5.87
CA ALA A 831 -8.81 30.22 -6.34
C ALA A 831 -7.76 29.66 -5.36
N PHE A 832 -6.64 29.18 -5.92
CA PHE A 832 -5.58 28.45 -5.20
C PHE A 832 -4.26 28.46 -5.99
N PRO A 833 -3.10 28.12 -5.39
CA PRO A 833 -1.83 28.04 -6.12
C PRO A 833 -1.77 26.84 -7.07
N VAL A 834 -1.90 27.05 -8.39
CA VAL A 834 -2.01 26.01 -9.42
C VAL A 834 -0.82 25.04 -9.49
N SER A 835 0.34 25.46 -9.00
CA SER A 835 1.57 24.68 -8.97
C SER A 835 1.55 23.57 -7.90
N GLU A 836 0.64 23.65 -6.93
CA GLU A 836 0.63 22.80 -5.74
C GLU A 836 -0.27 21.55 -5.85
N PRO A 837 -1.50 21.59 -6.42
CA PRO A 837 -2.28 20.39 -6.68
C PRO A 837 -1.77 19.65 -7.93
N GLU A 838 -1.80 18.31 -7.93
CA GLU A 838 -1.48 17.52 -9.12
C GLU A 838 -2.49 17.79 -10.25
N PHE A 839 -3.76 17.87 -9.88
CA PHE A 839 -4.92 18.16 -10.73
C PHE A 839 -6.08 18.69 -9.89
N LEU A 840 -7.13 19.16 -10.59
CA LEU A 840 -8.44 19.40 -10.00
C LEU A 840 -9.35 18.22 -10.32
N HIS A 841 -9.80 17.51 -9.30
CA HIS A 841 -10.86 16.51 -9.42
C HIS A 841 -12.21 17.20 -9.27
N MET A 842 -13.15 16.88 -10.16
CA MET A 842 -14.55 17.29 -10.06
C MET A 842 -15.41 16.05 -9.89
N TRP A 843 -16.31 16.07 -8.92
CA TRP A 843 -17.27 14.99 -8.66
C TRP A 843 -18.68 15.56 -8.60
N MET A 844 -19.62 14.95 -9.31
CA MET A 844 -21.05 15.26 -9.23
C MET A 844 -21.73 14.09 -8.53
N ASN A 845 -22.26 14.34 -7.34
CA ASN A 845 -22.92 13.32 -6.57
C ASN A 845 -24.38 13.16 -6.99
N HIS A 846 -24.87 11.93 -6.90
CA HIS A 846 -26.22 11.55 -7.27
C HIS A 846 -26.88 10.80 -6.09
N PRO A 847 -28.19 10.99 -5.81
CA PRO A 847 -28.89 10.36 -4.68
C PRO A 847 -28.88 8.82 -4.61
N SER A 848 -28.38 8.13 -5.64
CA SER A 848 -28.12 6.69 -5.59
C SER A 848 -26.89 6.32 -4.76
N ASN A 849 -26.14 7.29 -4.22
CA ASN A 849 -24.96 7.02 -3.41
C ASN A 849 -25.37 6.55 -2.03
N GLY A 850 -25.05 5.28 -1.74
CA GLY A 850 -25.36 4.65 -0.46
C GLY A 850 -24.72 5.36 0.75
N GLU A 851 -23.72 6.20 0.51
CA GLU A 851 -23.01 6.99 1.52
C GLU A 851 -23.36 8.49 1.50
N SER A 852 -24.04 9.03 0.48
CA SER A 852 -24.62 10.39 0.54
C SER A 852 -25.75 10.66 -0.48
N GLN A 853 -26.99 10.87 -0.04
CA GLN A 853 -28.18 10.77 -0.91
C GLN A 853 -28.64 12.11 -1.52
N HIS A 854 -27.70 12.97 -1.93
CA HIS A 854 -27.98 14.34 -2.38
C HIS A 854 -27.38 14.69 -3.76
N TYR A 855 -27.91 15.73 -4.41
CA TYR A 855 -27.28 16.37 -5.56
C TYR A 855 -26.36 17.49 -5.10
N TYR A 856 -25.10 17.46 -5.52
CA TYR A 856 -24.12 18.53 -5.34
C TYR A 856 -22.90 18.30 -6.25
N ALA A 857 -22.05 19.32 -6.41
CA ALA A 857 -20.80 19.24 -7.16
C ALA A 857 -19.58 19.60 -6.30
N GLU A 858 -18.62 18.68 -6.19
CA GLU A 858 -17.37 18.86 -5.44
C GLU A 858 -16.24 19.31 -6.38
N PHE A 859 -15.38 20.23 -5.91
CA PHE A 859 -14.16 20.63 -6.61
C PHE A 859 -12.94 20.45 -5.71
N GLN A 860 -12.21 19.37 -5.91
CA GLN A 860 -11.09 18.98 -5.06
C GLN A 860 -9.75 19.20 -5.80
N PRO A 861 -9.02 20.32 -5.62
CA PRO A 861 -7.60 20.36 -5.95
C PRO A 861 -6.83 19.36 -5.10
N TRP A 862 -6.31 18.28 -5.68
CA TRP A 862 -5.59 17.23 -4.94
C TRP A 862 -4.14 17.65 -4.69
N VAL A 863 -3.85 18.03 -3.44
CA VAL A 863 -2.62 18.65 -2.97
C VAL A 863 -1.79 17.64 -2.18
N PRO A 864 -0.57 17.27 -2.64
CA PRO A 864 0.31 16.40 -1.88
C PRO A 864 0.69 16.99 -0.52
N ILE A 865 0.71 16.11 0.49
CA ILE A 865 1.18 16.35 1.85
C ILE A 865 2.53 15.68 2.02
N PHE A 866 3.58 16.50 2.19
CA PHE A 866 4.91 16.03 2.57
C PHE A 866 5.06 16.02 4.09
N GLN A 867 5.81 15.05 4.62
CA GLN A 867 6.14 14.96 6.04
C GLN A 867 7.45 15.69 6.37
N LYS A 868 7.80 15.81 7.66
CA LYS A 868 9.06 16.39 8.19
C LYS A 868 9.21 17.92 8.06
N THR A 869 8.20 18.64 7.58
CA THR A 869 8.09 20.12 7.64
C THR A 869 6.62 20.52 7.55
N VAL A 870 6.27 21.76 7.92
CA VAL A 870 4.88 22.25 7.77
C VAL A 870 4.54 22.50 6.31
N ARG A 871 3.44 21.90 5.86
CA ARG A 871 2.81 22.08 4.55
C ARG A 871 1.87 23.28 4.60
N TYR A 872 2.25 24.38 3.96
CA TYR A 872 1.38 25.55 3.82
C TYR A 872 0.60 25.51 2.51
N PHE A 873 -0.73 25.67 2.57
CA PHE A 873 -1.62 25.78 1.41
C PHE A 873 -2.66 26.90 1.65
N SER A 874 -3.35 27.36 0.60
CA SER A 874 -4.26 28.50 0.65
C SER A 874 -5.38 28.33 -0.37
N TYR A 875 -6.62 28.52 0.06
CA TYR A 875 -7.80 28.54 -0.79
C TYR A 875 -8.56 29.86 -0.60
N TYR A 876 -9.11 30.41 -1.68
CA TYR A 876 -9.90 31.64 -1.69
C TYR A 876 -11.30 31.37 -2.21
N LEU A 877 -12.32 31.81 -1.48
CA LEU A 877 -13.72 31.68 -1.83
C LEU A 877 -14.30 33.05 -2.17
N TRP A 878 -14.99 33.14 -3.30
CA TRP A 878 -15.70 34.34 -3.75
C TRP A 878 -17.10 33.96 -4.25
N GLY A 879 -18.12 34.16 -3.42
CA GLY A 879 -19.53 34.07 -3.83
C GLY A 879 -20.11 35.46 -4.10
N ALA A 880 -20.87 35.61 -5.20
CA ALA A 880 -21.48 36.88 -5.59
C ALA A 880 -22.75 36.69 -6.43
N ALA A 881 -23.57 37.74 -6.48
CA ALA A 881 -24.63 37.85 -7.48
C ALA A 881 -24.04 38.11 -8.88
N GLY A 882 -24.65 37.54 -9.91
CA GLY A 882 -24.26 37.75 -11.30
C GLY A 882 -23.23 36.75 -11.84
N PRO A 883 -22.61 37.07 -13.00
CA PRO A 883 -21.67 36.19 -13.69
C PRO A 883 -20.33 36.03 -12.96
N TRP A 884 -19.81 34.80 -12.95
CA TRP A 884 -18.57 34.41 -12.29
C TRP A 884 -17.33 35.15 -12.82
N GLU A 885 -17.37 35.60 -14.08
CA GLU A 885 -16.28 36.37 -14.71
C GLU A 885 -15.90 37.62 -13.89
N LYS A 886 -16.87 38.28 -13.25
CA LYS A 886 -16.60 39.46 -12.40
C LYS A 886 -15.80 39.10 -11.16
N GLY A 887 -16.13 37.97 -10.51
CA GLY A 887 -15.38 37.47 -9.36
C GLY A 887 -13.97 37.06 -9.74
N LEU A 888 -13.80 36.40 -10.90
CA LEU A 888 -12.48 36.06 -11.41
C LEU A 888 -11.65 37.31 -11.74
N GLU A 889 -12.23 38.36 -12.32
CA GLU A 889 -11.55 39.63 -12.56
C GLU A 889 -11.05 40.27 -11.25
N GLU A 890 -11.86 40.31 -10.21
CA GLU A 890 -11.46 40.83 -8.89
C GLU A 890 -10.33 40.01 -8.27
N LEU A 891 -10.40 38.67 -8.33
CA LEU A 891 -9.32 37.80 -7.89
C LEU A 891 -8.03 38.04 -8.69
N ARG A 892 -8.10 38.31 -10.01
CA ARG A 892 -6.93 38.71 -10.81
C ARG A 892 -6.35 40.06 -10.39
N ARG A 893 -7.20 41.07 -10.16
CA ARG A 893 -6.79 42.41 -9.68
C ARG A 893 -6.10 42.34 -8.32
N ARG A 894 -6.58 41.46 -7.43
CA ARG A 894 -6.01 41.17 -6.10
C ARG A 894 -4.78 40.25 -6.12
N ASN A 895 -4.23 39.91 -7.31
CA ASN A 895 -3.08 39.01 -7.50
C ASN A 895 -3.31 37.57 -6.99
N LEU A 896 -4.55 37.09 -7.00
CA LEU A 896 -4.95 35.78 -6.47
C LEU A 896 -5.10 34.66 -7.53
N ILE A 897 -4.78 34.93 -8.80
CA ILE A 897 -4.77 33.89 -9.85
C ILE A 897 -3.33 33.57 -10.26
N THR A 898 -3.00 32.29 -10.23
CA THR A 898 -1.69 31.72 -10.60
C THR A 898 -1.79 30.93 -11.91
N SER A 899 -0.66 30.73 -12.60
CA SER A 899 -0.56 30.00 -13.88
C SER A 899 0.60 29.00 -13.86
N ARG A 900 0.46 27.88 -14.59
CA ARG A 900 1.52 26.87 -14.80
C ARG A 900 2.37 27.16 -16.03
#